data_AF-A0A9P1BJI0-F1
#
_entry.id   AF-A0A9P1BJI0-F1
#
_cell.length_a   1.000
_cell.length_b   1.000
_cell.length_c   1.000
_cell.angle_alpha   90.00
_cell.angle_beta   90.00
_cell.angle_gamma   90.00
#
_symmetry.space_group_name_H-M   'P 1'
#
loop_
_entity.id
_entity.type
_entity.pdbx_description
1 polymer ?
#
loop_
_entity_poly.entity_id
_entity_poly.type
_entity_poly.pdbx_seq_one_letter_code
_entity_poly.pdbx_strand_id
1 'polypeptide(L)'
;MGRVYIVMDKPDKAIEAVDQAREIADSLGDKRWSAKLLFGVAQAHMKAKDTNEAIETLDKTIGLAQAAGDMQETSRLQQNLIDALLFRQRNPKAALRVAKEARTMAQKNGDKRAEAMALLREGMAQGSMGKKDEALQLAKQAQELFQESYWPRGEAQCLHFMADLRAQSGDLDAALECAEERLAVLRGIHDLSMEANAMLQLAQLHMKDDNFEEAERLAQASATLGKKDRNPRVQVDALLLFTQLNNTKVLDKPEDKAMKPIIDRAVRTVNEALQVAGKAENRSLRALVLFKRAETMVLAGRHQTGLRDVKESAAIFEEMDHYQALGRCMLLSGNIKHALGQVEEGEADVERADMIAKDIGDHQLADEVLNFRKALDEKKKEQERAAQVQIEQPQLMAPVPGAAPTAAPVVESVAAVPEAEGSLIATCWLFPACSTPLCKGLDPAYVRKSLAAMVKDAIASDEELELDSPFMDAGMDSLSSVALMSMVAKEFQMALSPSLVFDFPTLRAMEEHLLLWLNFCRVLRGVSQVMAFFRSVRRCAEKVPDVFMQFGLEQQFRFVSHPGIFVVSKLLEMRTISYMRASFTQENIEKMKLFDPELARKAQIAYDNKLPVNFEQLELIEDILPRLLEEKKQLEAARAEVAKLPVGGPYEMPKNLDVSACRPVPGQKDIQGTMLELREAKFPGMMAQVNEGVKDSLEKAKLPGKASTAIPAAKK
;
A
#
# COMPACT_ATOMS: atom_id res chain seq x y z
N MET A 1 31.67 -7.02 -16.46
CA MET A 1 30.85 -7.53 -17.58
C MET A 1 29.85 -8.58 -17.14
N GLY A 2 30.24 -9.66 -16.44
CA GLY A 2 29.33 -10.72 -15.95
C GLY A 2 27.92 -10.28 -15.50
N ARG A 3 27.82 -9.36 -14.52
CA ARG A 3 26.52 -8.83 -14.04
C ARG A 3 25.62 -8.24 -15.14
N VAL A 4 26.19 -7.64 -16.19
CA VAL A 4 25.44 -7.13 -17.34
C VAL A 4 24.86 -8.29 -18.15
N TYR A 5 25.63 -9.37 -18.37
CA TYR A 5 25.13 -10.57 -19.03
C TYR A 5 24.05 -11.31 -18.23
N ILE A 6 24.10 -11.29 -16.88
CA ILE A 6 23.01 -11.79 -16.01
C ILE A 6 21.72 -10.98 -16.23
N VAL A 7 21.83 -9.65 -16.35
CA VAL A 7 20.68 -8.76 -16.63
C VAL A 7 20.16 -8.94 -18.06
N MET A 8 21.04 -9.23 -19.02
CA MET A 8 20.70 -9.52 -20.42
C MET A 8 20.23 -10.97 -20.67
N ASP A 9 20.03 -11.77 -19.61
CA ASP A 9 19.60 -13.17 -19.68
C ASP A 9 20.52 -14.09 -20.51
N LYS A 10 21.84 -13.88 -20.39
CA LYS A 10 22.89 -14.66 -21.06
C LYS A 10 23.79 -15.34 -20.03
N PRO A 11 23.32 -16.42 -19.37
CA PRO A 11 24.03 -17.04 -18.25
C PRO A 11 25.42 -17.55 -18.64
N ASP A 12 25.59 -18.20 -19.80
CA ASP A 12 26.88 -18.76 -20.23
C ASP A 12 27.97 -17.67 -20.33
N LYS A 13 27.63 -16.54 -20.96
CA LYS A 13 28.52 -15.38 -21.08
C LYS A 13 28.72 -14.67 -19.74
N ALA A 14 27.76 -14.77 -18.83
CA ALA A 14 27.93 -14.29 -17.47
C ALA A 14 28.93 -15.16 -16.69
N ILE A 15 28.83 -16.49 -16.79
CA ILE A 15 29.73 -17.46 -16.18
C ILE A 15 31.16 -17.22 -16.71
N GLU A 16 31.36 -17.25 -18.03
CA GLU A 16 32.66 -16.99 -18.68
C GLU A 16 33.28 -15.66 -18.21
N ALA A 17 32.52 -14.56 -18.24
CA ALA A 17 32.99 -13.23 -17.86
C ALA A 17 33.13 -13.02 -16.33
N VAL A 18 32.72 -13.99 -15.50
CA VAL A 18 32.95 -14.01 -14.06
C VAL A 18 34.08 -14.97 -13.70
N ASP A 19 34.23 -16.10 -14.39
CA ASP A 19 35.37 -17.01 -14.25
C ASP A 19 36.68 -16.30 -14.61
N GLN A 20 36.73 -15.56 -15.73
CA GLN A 20 37.87 -14.70 -16.09
C GLN A 20 38.19 -13.66 -15.00
N ALA A 21 37.17 -13.11 -14.33
CA ALA A 21 37.36 -12.18 -13.23
C ALA A 21 37.82 -12.89 -11.94
N ARG A 22 37.41 -14.14 -11.74
CA ARG A 22 37.82 -14.97 -10.59
C ARG A 22 39.29 -15.34 -10.69
N GLU A 23 39.80 -15.73 -11.86
CA GLU A 23 41.23 -16.01 -12.05
C GLU A 23 42.10 -14.80 -11.63
N ILE A 24 41.67 -13.59 -11.99
CA ILE A 24 42.34 -12.35 -11.57
C ILE A 24 42.20 -12.15 -10.05
N ALA A 25 41.01 -12.28 -9.46
CA ALA A 25 40.81 -12.10 -8.01
C ALA A 25 41.59 -13.11 -7.15
N ASP A 26 41.65 -14.38 -7.59
CA ASP A 26 42.40 -15.44 -6.94
C ASP A 26 43.92 -15.20 -7.08
N SER A 27 44.40 -14.68 -8.22
CA SER A 27 45.80 -14.26 -8.39
C SER A 27 46.21 -13.09 -7.48
N LEU A 28 45.24 -12.26 -7.09
CA LEU A 28 45.41 -11.15 -6.13
C LEU A 28 45.23 -11.58 -4.66
N GLY A 29 44.78 -12.82 -4.41
CA GLY A 29 44.52 -13.35 -3.07
C GLY A 29 43.31 -12.74 -2.35
N ASP A 30 42.50 -11.92 -3.02
CA ASP A 30 41.37 -11.21 -2.39
C ASP A 30 40.12 -12.10 -2.33
N LYS A 31 40.03 -12.89 -1.25
CA LYS A 31 38.89 -13.77 -0.94
C LYS A 31 37.54 -13.05 -0.92
N ARG A 32 37.52 -11.74 -0.61
CA ARG A 32 36.29 -10.94 -0.56
C ARG A 32 35.77 -10.63 -1.96
N TRP A 33 36.68 -10.31 -2.89
CA TRP A 33 36.33 -10.19 -4.30
C TRP A 33 35.98 -11.55 -4.92
N SER A 34 36.73 -12.61 -4.63
CA SER A 34 36.39 -13.97 -5.10
C SER A 34 34.99 -14.39 -4.65
N ALA A 35 34.58 -14.12 -3.40
CA ALA A 35 33.21 -14.37 -2.94
C ALA A 35 32.16 -13.52 -3.69
N LYS A 36 32.41 -12.23 -3.91
CA LYS A 36 31.49 -11.33 -4.65
C LYS A 36 31.34 -11.69 -6.14
N LEU A 37 32.38 -12.29 -6.72
CA LEU A 37 32.38 -12.84 -8.08
C LEU A 37 31.65 -14.18 -8.11
N LEU A 38 31.96 -15.10 -7.21
CA LEU A 38 31.32 -16.42 -7.15
C LEU A 38 29.80 -16.32 -6.87
N PHE A 39 29.35 -15.31 -6.11
CA PHE A 39 27.92 -14.97 -6.03
C PHE A 39 27.30 -14.58 -7.38
N GLY A 40 28.07 -13.92 -8.26
CA GLY A 40 27.67 -13.66 -9.64
C GLY A 40 27.52 -14.93 -10.47
N VAL A 41 28.41 -15.92 -10.28
CA VAL A 41 28.27 -17.26 -10.89
C VAL A 41 27.01 -17.96 -10.37
N ALA A 42 26.77 -17.93 -9.06
CA ALA A 42 25.53 -18.47 -8.47
C ALA A 42 24.29 -17.79 -9.05
N GLN A 43 24.27 -16.46 -9.20
CA GLN A 43 23.18 -15.75 -9.85
C GLN A 43 23.01 -16.13 -11.33
N ALA A 44 24.10 -16.43 -12.04
CA ALA A 44 24.06 -16.93 -13.41
C ALA A 44 23.49 -18.35 -13.50
N HIS A 45 23.87 -19.28 -12.62
CA HIS A 45 23.26 -20.61 -12.52
C HIS A 45 21.78 -20.54 -12.08
N MET A 46 21.42 -19.66 -11.15
CA MET A 46 20.01 -19.38 -10.81
C MET A 46 19.22 -18.82 -12.01
N LYS A 47 19.89 -18.19 -12.99
CA LYS A 47 19.28 -17.76 -14.26
C LYS A 47 19.23 -18.88 -15.30
N ALA A 48 20.27 -19.71 -15.41
CA ALA A 48 20.32 -20.92 -16.23
C ALA A 48 19.34 -22.02 -15.77
N LYS A 49 18.85 -21.92 -14.52
CA LYS A 49 17.96 -22.87 -13.81
C LYS A 49 18.66 -24.11 -13.27
N ASP A 50 19.98 -24.20 -13.45
CA ASP A 50 20.94 -25.09 -12.78
C ASP A 50 20.89 -24.91 -11.25
N THR A 51 19.83 -25.42 -10.63
CA THR A 51 19.48 -25.09 -9.24
C THR A 51 20.42 -25.79 -8.26
N ASN A 52 20.95 -26.96 -8.61
CA ASN A 52 21.90 -27.69 -7.78
C ASN A 52 23.27 -27.03 -7.80
N GLU A 53 23.72 -26.63 -8.99
CA GLU A 53 24.97 -25.94 -9.28
C GLU A 53 24.96 -24.54 -8.65
N ALA A 54 23.81 -23.85 -8.70
CA ALA A 54 23.60 -22.60 -7.97
C ALA A 54 23.71 -22.79 -6.45
N ILE A 55 23.09 -23.83 -5.89
CA ILE A 55 23.16 -24.16 -4.46
C ILE A 55 24.60 -24.50 -4.03
N GLU A 56 25.29 -25.34 -4.79
CA GLU A 56 26.69 -25.72 -4.54
C GLU A 56 27.62 -24.49 -4.65
N THR A 57 27.39 -23.63 -5.64
CA THR A 57 28.15 -22.38 -5.81
C THR A 57 27.88 -21.41 -4.66
N LEU A 58 26.63 -21.29 -4.18
CA LEU A 58 26.29 -20.49 -2.99
C LEU A 58 26.99 -21.02 -1.73
N ASP A 59 26.99 -22.33 -1.50
CA ASP A 59 27.62 -22.94 -0.32
C ASP A 59 29.14 -22.72 -0.32
N LYS A 60 29.81 -22.92 -1.47
CA LYS A 60 31.23 -22.54 -1.67
C LYS A 60 31.46 -21.04 -1.43
N THR A 61 30.56 -20.17 -1.90
CA THR A 61 30.66 -18.72 -1.71
C THR A 61 30.51 -18.32 -0.25
N ILE A 62 29.61 -18.98 0.50
CA ILE A 62 29.41 -18.76 1.95
C ILE A 62 30.71 -19.07 2.70
N GLY A 63 31.36 -20.21 2.41
CA GLY A 63 32.65 -20.57 3.01
C GLY A 63 33.76 -19.54 2.72
N LEU A 64 33.84 -19.01 1.50
CA LEU A 64 34.79 -17.95 1.15
C LEU A 64 34.49 -16.64 1.89
N ALA A 65 33.23 -16.21 1.97
CA ALA A 65 32.83 -15.00 2.67
C ALA A 65 33.11 -15.10 4.19
N GLN A 66 32.86 -16.26 4.79
CA GLN A 66 33.21 -16.57 6.19
C GLN A 66 34.73 -16.51 6.41
N ALA A 67 35.52 -17.14 5.53
CA ALA A 67 36.98 -17.11 5.59
C ALA A 67 37.60 -15.72 5.32
N ALA A 68 36.83 -14.81 4.70
CA ALA A 68 37.18 -13.40 4.53
C ALA A 68 36.67 -12.49 5.67
N GLY A 69 35.85 -13.02 6.59
CA GLY A 69 35.22 -12.26 7.68
C GLY A 69 34.12 -11.28 7.24
N ASP A 70 33.63 -11.35 6.00
CA ASP A 70 32.58 -10.44 5.50
C ASP A 70 31.19 -10.96 5.90
N MET A 71 30.85 -10.79 7.18
CA MET A 71 29.61 -11.31 7.78
C MET A 71 28.33 -10.76 7.12
N GLN A 72 28.37 -9.55 6.55
CA GLN A 72 27.22 -8.98 5.83
C GLN A 72 26.96 -9.73 4.52
N GLU A 73 28.01 -10.00 3.74
CA GLU A 73 27.89 -10.85 2.55
C GLU A 73 27.56 -12.30 2.95
N THR A 74 28.14 -12.87 4.01
CA THR A 74 27.77 -14.20 4.53
C THR A 74 26.26 -14.31 4.83
N SER A 75 25.69 -13.37 5.60
CA SER A 75 24.26 -13.38 5.92
C SER A 75 23.39 -13.28 4.66
N ARG A 76 23.76 -12.38 3.74
CA ARG A 76 23.09 -12.23 2.44
C ARG A 76 23.17 -13.51 1.60
N LEU A 77 24.31 -14.18 1.56
CA LEU A 77 24.51 -15.42 0.81
C LEU A 77 23.67 -16.56 1.40
N GLN A 78 23.66 -16.69 2.73
CA GLN A 78 22.81 -17.64 3.45
C GLN A 78 21.32 -17.41 3.17
N GLN A 79 20.86 -16.15 3.10
CA GLN A 79 19.48 -15.82 2.69
C GLN A 79 19.16 -16.32 1.28
N ASN A 80 20.03 -16.05 0.29
CA ASN A 80 19.84 -16.51 -1.09
C ASN A 80 19.85 -18.05 -1.20
N LEU A 81 20.68 -18.73 -0.40
CA LEU A 81 20.71 -20.19 -0.32
C LEU A 81 19.40 -20.74 0.28
N ILE A 82 18.91 -20.14 1.37
CA ILE A 82 17.63 -20.52 1.98
C ILE A 82 16.46 -20.31 1.00
N ASP A 83 16.44 -19.18 0.30
CA ASP A 83 15.41 -18.89 -0.72
C ASP A 83 15.46 -19.89 -1.89
N ALA A 84 16.66 -20.28 -2.34
CA ALA A 84 16.82 -21.34 -3.36
C ALA A 84 16.31 -22.70 -2.86
N LEU A 85 16.64 -23.08 -1.62
CA LEU A 85 16.21 -24.35 -1.01
C LEU A 85 14.69 -24.39 -0.79
N LEU A 86 14.07 -23.29 -0.36
CA LEU A 86 12.61 -23.21 -0.15
C LEU A 86 11.84 -23.18 -1.46
N PHE A 87 12.13 -22.22 -2.34
CA PHE A 87 11.26 -21.91 -3.47
C PHE A 87 11.58 -22.71 -4.74
N ARG A 88 12.83 -23.16 -4.91
CA ARG A 88 13.24 -23.93 -6.10
C ARG A 88 13.41 -25.41 -5.82
N GLN A 89 14.19 -25.79 -4.81
CA GLN A 89 14.38 -27.20 -4.46
C GLN A 89 13.21 -27.80 -3.66
N ARG A 90 12.25 -26.97 -3.19
CA ARG A 90 11.14 -27.36 -2.31
C ARG A 90 11.60 -28.23 -1.12
N ASN A 91 12.77 -27.90 -0.56
CA ASN A 91 13.44 -28.66 0.51
C ASN A 91 13.50 -27.84 1.81
N PRO A 92 12.37 -27.67 2.53
CA PRO A 92 12.33 -26.85 3.73
C PRO A 92 13.16 -27.42 4.88
N LYS A 93 13.47 -28.72 4.87
CA LYS A 93 14.35 -29.35 5.88
C LYS A 93 15.80 -28.85 5.73
N ALA A 94 16.32 -28.77 4.50
CA ALA A 94 17.64 -28.20 4.25
C ALA A 94 17.68 -26.70 4.55
N ALA A 95 16.65 -25.95 4.13
CA ALA A 95 16.50 -24.54 4.45
C ALA A 95 16.50 -24.27 5.97
N LEU A 96 15.77 -25.07 6.75
CA LEU A 96 15.71 -24.98 8.20
C LEU A 96 17.08 -25.21 8.87
N ARG A 97 17.90 -26.14 8.35
CA ARG A 97 19.27 -26.36 8.82
C ARG A 97 20.13 -25.11 8.60
N VAL A 98 20.15 -24.57 7.38
CA VAL A 98 20.95 -23.39 7.02
C VAL A 98 20.49 -22.14 7.81
N ALA A 99 19.18 -21.96 8.01
CA ALA A 99 18.64 -20.87 8.82
C ALA A 99 19.11 -20.96 10.30
N LYS A 100 19.11 -22.15 10.89
CA LYS A 100 19.63 -22.37 12.26
C LYS A 100 21.12 -22.13 12.37
N GLU A 101 21.91 -22.59 11.40
CA GLU A 101 23.35 -22.32 11.33
C GLU A 101 23.62 -20.80 11.25
N ALA A 102 22.93 -20.10 10.35
CA ALA A 102 23.00 -18.64 10.23
C ALA A 102 22.63 -17.91 11.54
N ARG A 103 21.56 -18.36 12.21
CA ARG A 103 21.13 -17.81 13.52
C ARG A 103 22.22 -17.97 14.58
N THR A 104 22.80 -19.16 14.73
CA THR A 104 23.87 -19.39 15.73
C THR A 104 25.13 -18.58 15.44
N MET A 105 25.42 -18.30 14.17
CA MET A 105 26.54 -17.44 13.76
C MET A 105 26.26 -15.98 14.10
N ALA A 106 25.05 -15.48 13.78
CA ALA A 106 24.63 -14.12 14.12
C ALA A 106 24.66 -13.86 15.64
N GLN A 107 24.16 -14.81 16.43
CA GLN A 107 24.18 -14.77 17.90
C GLN A 107 25.61 -14.70 18.46
N LYS A 108 26.53 -15.54 17.98
CA LYS A 108 27.96 -15.51 18.38
C LYS A 108 28.64 -14.18 18.06
N ASN A 109 28.21 -13.53 16.98
CA ASN A 109 28.76 -12.26 16.52
C ASN A 109 28.04 -11.03 17.10
N GLY A 110 26.93 -11.20 17.81
CA GLY A 110 26.10 -10.10 18.33
C GLY A 110 25.30 -9.32 17.27
N ASP A 111 25.18 -9.84 16.03
CA ASP A 111 24.43 -9.16 14.96
C ASP A 111 22.94 -9.47 15.07
N LYS A 112 22.22 -8.63 15.82
CA LYS A 112 20.76 -8.72 16.00
C LYS A 112 19.98 -8.68 14.68
N ARG A 113 20.46 -8.00 13.64
CA ARG A 113 19.75 -7.91 12.35
C ARG A 113 19.90 -9.20 11.55
N ALA A 114 21.09 -9.79 11.54
CA ALA A 114 21.32 -11.10 10.96
C ALA A 114 20.58 -12.20 11.75
N GLU A 115 20.49 -12.10 13.08
CA GLU A 115 19.72 -13.02 13.92
C GLU A 115 18.22 -12.95 13.61
N ALA A 116 17.64 -11.74 13.60
CA ALA A 116 16.24 -11.51 13.24
C ALA A 116 15.90 -12.03 11.84
N MET A 117 16.79 -11.80 10.87
CA MET A 117 16.61 -12.33 9.52
C MET A 117 16.66 -13.87 9.49
N ALA A 118 17.61 -14.48 10.21
CA ALA A 118 17.71 -15.93 10.30
C ALA A 118 16.48 -16.56 10.98
N LEU A 119 15.95 -15.92 12.03
CA LEU A 119 14.68 -16.28 12.69
C LEU A 119 13.48 -16.22 11.72
N LEU A 120 13.35 -15.15 10.94
CA LEU A 120 12.29 -15.03 9.94
C LEU A 120 12.39 -16.15 8.89
N ARG A 121 13.62 -16.51 8.47
CA ARG A 121 13.84 -17.62 7.53
C ARG A 121 13.61 -19.00 8.16
N GLU A 122 13.91 -19.17 9.45
CA GLU A 122 13.56 -20.36 10.24
C GLU A 122 12.03 -20.54 10.27
N GLY A 123 11.30 -19.44 10.51
CA GLY A 123 9.83 -19.39 10.46
C GLY A 123 9.25 -19.72 9.08
N MET A 124 9.80 -19.15 8.00
CA MET A 124 9.40 -19.48 6.63
C MET A 124 9.56 -20.99 6.34
N ALA A 125 10.70 -21.58 6.70
CA ALA A 125 10.95 -23.01 6.51
C ALA A 125 10.00 -23.90 7.31
N GLN A 126 9.68 -23.52 8.56
CA GLN A 126 8.68 -24.24 9.36
C GLN A 126 7.25 -24.08 8.82
N GLY A 127 6.88 -22.88 8.34
CA GLY A 127 5.60 -22.62 7.69
C GLY A 127 5.39 -23.50 6.46
N SER A 128 6.41 -23.64 5.60
CA SER A 128 6.41 -24.57 4.47
C SER A 128 6.35 -26.06 4.88
N MET A 129 6.62 -26.40 6.14
CA MET A 129 6.42 -27.74 6.72
C MET A 129 5.06 -27.89 7.42
N GLY A 130 4.16 -26.91 7.31
CA GLY A 130 2.84 -26.90 7.96
C GLY A 130 2.85 -26.51 9.44
N LYS A 131 4.00 -26.18 10.03
CA LYS A 131 4.15 -25.77 11.43
C LYS A 131 3.84 -24.28 11.60
N LYS A 132 2.58 -23.91 11.36
CA LYS A 132 2.15 -22.51 11.26
C LYS A 132 2.34 -21.73 12.57
N ASP A 133 2.00 -22.32 13.72
CA ASP A 133 2.11 -21.63 15.01
C ASP A 133 3.56 -21.35 15.41
N GLU A 134 4.47 -22.33 15.20
CA GLU A 134 5.91 -22.15 15.42
C GLU A 134 6.47 -21.06 14.49
N ALA A 135 6.03 -21.04 13.23
CA ALA A 135 6.42 -20.03 12.25
C ALA A 135 5.96 -18.61 12.62
N LEU A 136 4.74 -18.44 13.15
CA LEU A 136 4.24 -17.15 13.67
C LEU A 136 5.04 -16.69 14.89
N GLN A 137 5.40 -17.60 15.80
CA GLN A 137 6.23 -17.28 16.97
C GLN A 137 7.63 -16.80 16.56
N LEU A 138 8.28 -17.50 15.62
CA LEU A 138 9.60 -17.11 15.10
C LEU A 138 9.56 -15.78 14.34
N ALA A 139 8.50 -15.53 13.56
CA ALA A 139 8.31 -14.27 12.85
C ALA A 139 8.13 -13.09 13.82
N LYS A 140 7.42 -13.29 14.93
CA LYS A 140 7.25 -12.29 15.98
C LYS A 140 8.54 -12.01 16.75
N GLN A 141 9.31 -13.05 17.10
CA GLN A 141 10.65 -12.88 17.70
C GLN A 141 11.59 -12.09 16.77
N ALA A 142 11.54 -12.36 15.46
CA ALA A 142 12.27 -11.58 14.46
C ALA A 142 11.78 -10.11 14.40
N GLN A 143 10.47 -9.86 14.48
CA GLN A 143 9.91 -8.52 14.50
C GLN A 143 10.42 -7.71 15.71
N GLU A 144 10.38 -8.30 16.91
CA GLU A 144 10.86 -7.69 18.16
C GLU A 144 12.36 -7.31 18.04
N LEU A 145 13.21 -8.21 17.53
CA LEU A 145 14.63 -7.92 17.28
C LEU A 145 14.87 -6.86 16.21
N PHE A 146 14.03 -6.78 15.16
CA PHE A 146 14.12 -5.71 14.16
C PHE A 146 13.69 -4.35 14.72
N GLN A 147 12.70 -4.31 15.61
CA GLN A 147 12.31 -3.10 16.36
C GLN A 147 13.44 -2.64 17.29
N GLU A 148 14.02 -3.54 18.08
CA GLU A 148 15.22 -3.24 18.90
C GLU A 148 16.41 -2.74 18.07
N SER A 149 16.55 -3.24 16.85
CA SER A 149 17.63 -2.88 15.91
C SER A 149 17.32 -1.65 15.04
N TYR A 150 16.19 -0.99 15.29
CA TYR A 150 15.64 0.14 14.53
C TYR A 150 15.70 -0.09 13.01
N TRP A 151 15.25 -1.27 12.56
CA TRP A 151 15.31 -1.66 11.14
C TRP A 151 13.90 -1.95 10.57
N PRO A 152 13.11 -0.90 10.25
CA PRO A 152 11.70 -1.03 9.89
C PRO A 152 11.46 -1.81 8.58
N ARG A 153 12.47 -1.92 7.70
CA ARG A 153 12.40 -2.80 6.52
C ARG A 153 12.32 -4.29 6.86
N GLY A 154 12.78 -4.73 8.03
CA GLY A 154 12.72 -6.13 8.49
C GLY A 154 11.45 -6.42 9.26
N GLU A 155 11.04 -5.49 10.13
CA GLU A 155 9.71 -5.48 10.74
C GLU A 155 8.61 -5.63 9.69
N ALA A 156 8.67 -4.84 8.61
CA ALA A 156 7.74 -4.93 7.49
C ALA A 156 7.81 -6.26 6.70
N GLN A 157 8.90 -7.03 6.79
CA GLN A 157 9.02 -8.38 6.21
C GLN A 157 8.44 -9.44 7.15
N CYS A 158 8.61 -9.31 8.47
CA CYS A 158 7.92 -10.14 9.46
C CYS A 158 6.41 -9.99 9.35
N LEU A 159 5.92 -8.74 9.32
CA LEU A 159 4.49 -8.44 9.18
C LEU A 159 3.92 -8.95 7.84
N HIS A 160 4.67 -8.82 6.75
CA HIS A 160 4.29 -9.41 5.45
C HIS A 160 4.06 -10.91 5.54
N PHE A 161 5.03 -11.65 6.10
CA PHE A 161 4.97 -13.09 6.26
C PHE A 161 3.87 -13.54 7.24
N MET A 162 3.69 -12.82 8.35
CA MET A 162 2.62 -13.10 9.31
C MET A 162 1.23 -12.90 8.70
N ALA A 163 1.02 -11.83 7.94
CA ALA A 163 -0.24 -11.60 7.21
C ALA A 163 -0.55 -12.73 6.22
N ASP A 164 0.43 -13.12 5.39
CA ASP A 164 0.23 -14.21 4.43
C ASP A 164 -0.06 -15.56 5.12
N LEU A 165 0.64 -15.87 6.22
CA LEU A 165 0.46 -17.12 6.96
C LEU A 165 -0.88 -17.19 7.71
N ARG A 166 -1.34 -16.06 8.26
CA ARG A 166 -2.70 -15.91 8.85
C ARG A 166 -3.79 -16.04 7.80
N ALA A 167 -3.65 -15.38 6.65
CA ALA A 167 -4.59 -15.49 5.53
C ALA A 167 -4.65 -16.91 4.94
N GLN A 168 -3.53 -17.65 4.93
CA GLN A 168 -3.50 -19.08 4.57
C GLN A 168 -4.13 -20.00 5.64
N SER A 169 -4.51 -19.45 6.80
CA SER A 169 -5.11 -20.17 7.93
C SER A 169 -6.57 -19.80 8.16
N GLY A 170 -7.14 -18.92 7.33
CA GLY A 170 -8.52 -18.43 7.46
C GLY A 170 -8.70 -17.27 8.44
N ASP A 171 -7.65 -16.86 9.15
CA ASP A 171 -7.66 -15.72 10.05
C ASP A 171 -7.42 -14.43 9.25
N LEU A 172 -8.49 -13.96 8.58
CA LEU A 172 -8.44 -12.78 7.71
C LEU A 172 -8.32 -11.48 8.51
N ASP A 173 -9.03 -11.35 9.64
CA ASP A 173 -8.96 -10.18 10.53
C ASP A 173 -7.51 -9.93 10.99
N ALA A 174 -6.86 -10.95 11.57
CA ALA A 174 -5.50 -10.79 12.05
C ALA A 174 -4.46 -10.70 10.90
N ALA A 175 -4.83 -11.10 9.67
CA ALA A 175 -4.01 -10.87 8.48
C ALA A 175 -4.09 -9.41 8.02
N LEU A 176 -5.31 -8.82 8.03
CA LEU A 176 -5.54 -7.41 7.74
C LEU A 176 -4.80 -6.52 8.76
N GLU A 177 -4.90 -6.82 10.06
CA GLU A 177 -4.14 -6.10 11.12
C GLU A 177 -2.63 -6.06 10.80
N CYS A 178 -2.01 -7.20 10.48
CA CYS A 178 -0.59 -7.25 10.12
C CYS A 178 -0.27 -6.47 8.83
N ALA A 179 -1.15 -6.47 7.84
CA ALA A 179 -0.96 -5.74 6.59
C ALA A 179 -1.13 -4.22 6.76
N GLU A 180 -2.03 -3.77 7.63
CA GLU A 180 -2.18 -2.37 8.03
C GLU A 180 -0.97 -1.87 8.83
N GLU A 181 -0.50 -2.64 9.82
CA GLU A 181 0.75 -2.35 10.55
C GLU A 181 1.94 -2.26 9.59
N ARG A 182 2.06 -3.20 8.66
CA ARG A 182 3.10 -3.19 7.61
C ARG A 182 3.05 -1.90 6.78
N LEU A 183 1.86 -1.48 6.35
CA LEU A 183 1.68 -0.27 5.56
C LEU A 183 2.03 0.99 6.37
N ALA A 184 1.68 1.03 7.67
CA ALA A 184 2.04 2.13 8.56
C ALA A 184 3.57 2.24 8.76
N VAL A 185 4.26 1.12 9.00
CA VAL A 185 5.73 1.06 9.12
C VAL A 185 6.40 1.56 7.84
N LEU A 186 5.98 1.07 6.66
CA LEU A 186 6.59 1.43 5.38
C LEU A 186 6.33 2.88 4.96
N ARG A 187 5.16 3.45 5.31
CA ARG A 187 4.89 4.89 5.18
C ARG A 187 5.89 5.76 5.94
N GLY A 188 6.32 5.32 7.12
CA GLY A 188 7.36 5.98 7.91
C GLY A 188 8.76 5.93 7.29
N ILE A 189 9.02 4.99 6.37
CA ILE A 189 10.30 4.91 5.62
C ILE A 189 10.29 5.87 4.41
N HIS A 190 9.11 6.30 3.95
CA HIS A 190 8.92 7.09 2.73
C HIS A 190 9.45 6.42 1.44
N ASP A 191 9.49 5.09 1.42
CA ASP A 191 9.84 4.27 0.26
C ASP A 191 8.58 3.97 -0.56
N LEU A 192 8.35 4.71 -1.65
CA LEU A 192 7.14 4.65 -2.46
C LEU A 192 6.90 3.25 -3.07
N SER A 193 7.97 2.57 -3.46
CA SER A 193 7.90 1.19 -4.00
C SER A 193 7.45 0.20 -2.92
N MET A 194 8.00 0.29 -1.71
CA MET A 194 7.60 -0.58 -0.60
C MET A 194 6.19 -0.27 -0.10
N GLU A 195 5.81 1.01 0.02
CA GLU A 195 4.44 1.42 0.38
C GLU A 195 3.44 0.86 -0.62
N ALA A 196 3.66 1.09 -1.92
CA ALA A 196 2.79 0.59 -2.98
C ALA A 196 2.65 -0.94 -2.95
N ASN A 197 3.72 -1.68 -2.69
CA ASN A 197 3.67 -3.14 -2.53
C ASN A 197 2.84 -3.58 -1.29
N ALA A 198 2.91 -2.86 -0.18
CA ALA A 198 2.05 -3.13 0.98
C ALA A 198 0.58 -2.84 0.71
N MET A 199 0.27 -1.78 -0.05
CA MET A 199 -1.09 -1.52 -0.52
C MET A 199 -1.63 -2.65 -1.42
N LEU A 200 -0.78 -3.33 -2.21
CA LEU A 200 -1.19 -4.50 -3.00
C LEU A 200 -1.49 -5.73 -2.15
N GLN A 201 -0.69 -6.01 -1.12
CA GLN A 201 -1.01 -7.10 -0.19
C GLN A 201 -2.33 -6.83 0.54
N LEU A 202 -2.53 -5.62 1.06
CA LEU A 202 -3.76 -5.24 1.74
C LEU A 202 -4.97 -5.31 0.79
N ALA A 203 -4.84 -4.89 -0.47
CA ALA A 203 -5.87 -5.04 -1.49
C ALA A 203 -6.19 -6.52 -1.81
N GLN A 204 -5.19 -7.40 -1.83
CA GLN A 204 -5.40 -8.84 -2.02
C GLN A 204 -6.10 -9.50 -0.82
N LEU A 205 -5.88 -9.00 0.39
CA LEU A 205 -6.59 -9.45 1.59
C LEU A 205 -8.04 -8.97 1.60
N HIS A 206 -8.30 -7.69 1.32
CA HIS A 206 -9.67 -7.20 1.15
C HIS A 206 -10.44 -7.89 0.01
N MET A 207 -9.75 -8.36 -1.04
CA MET A 207 -10.37 -9.20 -2.08
C MET A 207 -10.78 -10.60 -1.59
N LYS A 208 -10.15 -11.13 -0.53
CA LYS A 208 -10.54 -12.39 0.12
C LYS A 208 -11.63 -12.20 1.19
N ASP A 209 -11.77 -10.98 1.66
CA ASP A 209 -12.77 -10.49 2.62
C ASP A 209 -14.03 -9.95 1.91
N ASP A 210 -14.16 -10.18 0.59
CA ASP A 210 -15.20 -9.65 -0.30
C ASP A 210 -15.39 -8.12 -0.29
N ASN A 211 -14.47 -7.37 0.34
CA ASN A 211 -14.45 -5.92 0.37
C ASN A 211 -13.79 -5.35 -0.90
N PHE A 212 -14.48 -5.56 -2.03
CA PHE A 212 -14.00 -5.18 -3.35
C PHE A 212 -13.89 -3.65 -3.58
N GLU A 213 -14.54 -2.82 -2.75
CA GLU A 213 -14.43 -1.35 -2.85
C GLU A 213 -13.08 -0.88 -2.29
N GLU A 214 -12.71 -1.36 -1.10
CA GLU A 214 -11.43 -1.01 -0.48
C GLU A 214 -10.25 -1.62 -1.24
N ALA A 215 -10.38 -2.86 -1.70
CA ALA A 215 -9.38 -3.49 -2.56
C ALA A 215 -9.13 -2.68 -3.86
N GLU A 216 -10.19 -2.16 -4.48
CA GLU A 216 -10.09 -1.32 -5.68
C GLU A 216 -9.43 0.03 -5.38
N ARG A 217 -9.79 0.67 -4.26
CA ARG A 217 -9.19 1.92 -3.78
C ARG A 217 -7.68 1.78 -3.57
N LEU A 218 -7.26 0.71 -2.90
CA LEU A 218 -5.85 0.42 -2.60
C LEU A 218 -5.05 0.05 -3.86
N ALA A 219 -5.60 -0.78 -4.76
CA ALA A 219 -4.96 -1.10 -6.04
C ALA A 219 -4.78 0.16 -6.91
N GLN A 220 -5.81 1.01 -7.00
CA GLN A 220 -5.74 2.27 -7.73
C GLN A 220 -4.70 3.23 -7.13
N ALA A 221 -4.65 3.35 -5.80
CA ALA A 221 -3.65 4.17 -5.12
C ALA A 221 -2.23 3.63 -5.35
N SER A 222 -2.01 2.32 -5.21
CA SER A 222 -0.73 1.66 -5.49
C SER A 222 -0.25 1.92 -6.93
N ALA A 223 -1.13 1.84 -7.92
CA ALA A 223 -0.81 2.18 -9.31
C ALA A 223 -0.34 3.65 -9.46
N THR A 224 -0.94 4.59 -8.72
CA THR A 224 -0.46 5.99 -8.72
C THR A 224 0.89 6.17 -8.03
N LEU A 225 1.19 5.41 -6.97
CA LEU A 225 2.51 5.43 -6.31
C LEU A 225 3.58 4.84 -7.23
N GLY A 226 3.34 3.66 -7.83
CA GLY A 226 4.28 3.05 -8.79
C GLY A 226 4.59 3.97 -9.98
N LYS A 227 3.58 4.71 -10.47
CA LYS A 227 3.75 5.73 -11.52
C LYS A 227 4.58 6.95 -11.05
N LYS A 228 4.42 7.41 -9.80
CA LYS A 228 5.24 8.49 -9.21
C LYS A 228 6.70 8.06 -9.02
N ASP A 229 6.90 6.84 -8.55
CA ASP A 229 8.21 6.21 -8.31
C ASP A 229 8.93 5.80 -9.61
N ARG A 230 8.22 5.83 -10.75
CA ARG A 230 8.67 5.33 -12.06
C ARG A 230 9.06 3.85 -12.04
N ASN A 231 8.44 3.05 -11.17
CA ASN A 231 8.63 1.62 -11.10
C ASN A 231 7.56 0.89 -11.94
N PRO A 232 7.87 0.47 -13.18
CA PRO A 232 6.88 -0.14 -14.07
C PRO A 232 6.37 -1.48 -13.55
N ARG A 233 7.15 -2.21 -12.75
CA ARG A 233 6.73 -3.50 -12.19
C ARG A 233 5.59 -3.29 -11.18
N VAL A 234 5.81 -2.44 -10.19
CA VAL A 234 4.80 -2.12 -9.17
C VAL A 234 3.55 -1.51 -9.81
N GLN A 235 3.70 -0.63 -10.81
CA GLN A 235 2.56 -0.09 -11.55
C GLN A 235 1.79 -1.18 -12.32
N VAL A 236 2.48 -2.10 -12.99
CA VAL A 236 1.84 -3.23 -13.69
C VAL A 236 1.13 -4.15 -12.70
N ASP A 237 1.80 -4.60 -11.63
CA ASP A 237 1.23 -5.49 -10.62
C ASP A 237 -0.07 -4.90 -10.02
N ALA A 238 -0.10 -3.58 -9.79
CA ALA A 238 -1.29 -2.85 -9.34
C ALA A 238 -2.43 -2.81 -10.37
N LEU A 239 -2.12 -2.54 -11.64
CA LEU A 239 -3.11 -2.52 -12.73
C LEU A 239 -3.64 -3.93 -13.03
N LEU A 240 -2.83 -4.98 -12.84
CA LEU A 240 -3.25 -6.37 -12.97
C LEU A 240 -4.18 -6.80 -11.83
N LEU A 241 -3.88 -6.43 -10.58
CA LEU A 241 -4.78 -6.66 -9.44
C LEU A 241 -6.11 -5.89 -9.62
N PHE A 242 -6.05 -4.64 -10.06
CA PHE A 242 -7.25 -3.87 -10.40
C PHE A 242 -8.07 -4.56 -11.52
N THR A 243 -7.41 -5.08 -12.56
CA THR A 243 -8.10 -5.84 -13.62
C THR A 243 -8.74 -7.11 -13.07
N GLN A 244 -8.04 -7.85 -12.20
CA GLN A 244 -8.58 -9.04 -11.53
C GLN A 244 -9.85 -8.73 -10.72
N LEU A 245 -9.84 -7.65 -9.92
CA LEU A 245 -10.99 -7.23 -9.13
C LEU A 245 -12.23 -6.98 -9.99
N ASN A 246 -12.06 -6.30 -11.14
CA ASN A 246 -13.17 -6.06 -12.07
C ASN A 246 -13.62 -7.36 -12.76
N ASN A 247 -12.70 -8.26 -13.11
CA ASN A 247 -13.04 -9.56 -13.70
C ASN A 247 -13.83 -10.44 -12.72
N THR A 248 -13.47 -10.46 -11.43
CA THR A 248 -14.21 -11.17 -10.38
C THR A 248 -15.63 -10.61 -10.21
N LYS A 249 -15.80 -9.27 -10.17
CA LYS A 249 -17.13 -8.62 -10.12
C LYS A 249 -18.04 -9.03 -11.29
N VAL A 250 -17.47 -9.24 -12.48
CA VAL A 250 -18.21 -9.67 -13.69
C VAL A 250 -18.59 -11.15 -13.61
N LEU A 251 -17.71 -12.01 -13.08
CA LEU A 251 -17.96 -13.45 -12.93
C LEU A 251 -19.06 -13.77 -11.90
N ASP A 252 -19.28 -12.92 -10.91
CA ASP A 252 -20.36 -13.04 -9.93
C ASP A 252 -21.75 -12.87 -10.58
N LYS A 253 -21.88 -12.00 -11.59
CA LYS A 253 -23.17 -11.64 -12.23
C LYS A 253 -23.04 -11.52 -13.76
N PRO A 254 -22.73 -12.62 -14.48
CA PRO A 254 -22.33 -12.57 -15.90
C PRO A 254 -23.45 -12.11 -16.85
N GLU A 255 -24.72 -12.26 -16.46
CA GLU A 255 -25.88 -11.89 -17.29
C GLU A 255 -26.35 -10.44 -17.10
N ASP A 256 -25.83 -9.72 -16.10
CA ASP A 256 -26.26 -8.36 -15.80
C ASP A 256 -25.65 -7.35 -16.81
N LYS A 257 -26.52 -6.59 -17.48
CA LYS A 257 -26.14 -5.52 -18.42
C LYS A 257 -25.30 -4.43 -17.73
N ALA A 258 -25.39 -4.27 -16.41
CA ALA A 258 -24.55 -3.38 -15.62
C ALA A 258 -23.07 -3.80 -15.56
N MET A 259 -22.72 -5.05 -15.92
CA MET A 259 -21.33 -5.50 -16.00
C MET A 259 -20.58 -4.92 -17.20
N LYS A 260 -21.26 -4.50 -18.27
CA LYS A 260 -20.61 -3.96 -19.47
C LYS A 260 -19.64 -2.78 -19.20
N PRO A 261 -19.99 -1.73 -18.44
CA PRO A 261 -19.04 -0.67 -18.09
C PRO A 261 -17.88 -1.14 -17.21
N ILE A 262 -18.06 -2.19 -16.40
CA ILE A 262 -17.01 -2.81 -15.56
C ILE A 262 -16.01 -3.55 -16.45
N ILE A 263 -16.51 -4.35 -17.42
CA ILE A 263 -15.69 -4.99 -18.46
C ILE A 263 -14.92 -3.95 -19.27
N ASP A 264 -15.57 -2.88 -19.75
CA ASP A 264 -14.88 -1.82 -20.49
C ASP A 264 -13.80 -1.11 -19.66
N ARG A 265 -13.99 -1.02 -18.33
CA ARG A 265 -12.99 -0.48 -17.39
C ARG A 265 -11.82 -1.45 -17.18
N ALA A 266 -12.07 -2.75 -17.06
CA ALA A 266 -11.03 -3.78 -17.02
C ALA A 266 -10.21 -3.78 -18.31
N VAL A 267 -10.86 -3.76 -19.47
CA VAL A 267 -10.23 -3.68 -20.80
C VAL A 267 -9.37 -2.41 -20.95
N ARG A 268 -9.82 -1.25 -20.46
CA ARG A 268 -8.98 -0.03 -20.44
C ARG A 268 -7.73 -0.21 -19.57
N THR A 269 -7.91 -0.71 -18.35
CA THR A 269 -6.84 -0.87 -17.35
C THR A 269 -5.75 -1.83 -17.83
N VAL A 270 -6.13 -3.00 -18.35
CA VAL A 270 -5.16 -4.02 -18.79
C VAL A 270 -4.39 -3.59 -20.05
N ASN A 271 -4.99 -2.73 -20.89
CA ASN A 271 -4.27 -2.11 -22.00
C ASN A 271 -3.31 -1.00 -21.53
N GLU A 272 -3.61 -0.26 -20.46
CA GLU A 272 -2.61 0.62 -19.80
C GLU A 272 -1.45 -0.21 -19.25
N ALA A 273 -1.73 -1.32 -18.55
CA ALA A 273 -0.70 -2.23 -18.04
C ALA A 273 0.21 -2.74 -19.17
N LEU A 274 -0.35 -3.09 -20.34
CA LEU A 274 0.45 -3.55 -21.48
C LEU A 274 1.31 -2.43 -22.07
N GLN A 275 0.81 -1.19 -22.10
CA GLN A 275 1.61 -0.05 -22.53
C GLN A 275 2.78 0.22 -21.57
N VAL A 276 2.59 0.06 -20.26
CA VAL A 276 3.64 0.19 -19.25
C VAL A 276 4.67 -0.94 -19.38
N ALA A 277 4.22 -2.20 -19.48
CA ALA A 277 5.10 -3.35 -19.68
C ALA A 277 5.90 -3.25 -20.99
N GLY A 278 5.28 -2.79 -22.07
CA GLY A 278 5.94 -2.55 -23.37
C GLY A 278 7.04 -1.48 -23.29
N LYS A 279 6.79 -0.37 -22.58
CA LYS A 279 7.80 0.69 -22.33
C LYS A 279 8.96 0.24 -21.43
N ALA A 280 8.73 -0.78 -20.61
CA ALA A 280 9.75 -1.33 -19.71
C ALA A 280 10.64 -2.41 -20.37
N GLU A 281 10.35 -2.78 -21.64
CA GLU A 281 11.03 -3.84 -22.41
C GLU A 281 11.13 -5.21 -21.70
N ASN A 282 10.31 -5.43 -20.66
CA ASN A 282 10.37 -6.61 -19.81
C ASN A 282 9.44 -7.71 -20.35
N ARG A 283 10.04 -8.72 -21.01
CA ARG A 283 9.33 -9.88 -21.58
C ARG A 283 8.45 -10.60 -20.54
N SER A 284 8.94 -10.80 -19.33
CA SER A 284 8.22 -11.52 -18.26
C SER A 284 6.97 -10.77 -17.80
N LEU A 285 7.06 -9.45 -17.61
CA LEU A 285 5.91 -8.60 -17.29
C LEU A 285 4.93 -8.55 -18.47
N ARG A 286 5.42 -8.49 -19.72
CA ARG A 286 4.56 -8.55 -20.92
C ARG A 286 3.73 -9.83 -20.95
N ALA A 287 4.31 -10.99 -20.70
CA ALA A 287 3.58 -12.27 -20.66
C ALA A 287 2.45 -12.26 -19.61
N LEU A 288 2.77 -11.90 -18.36
CA LEU A 288 1.76 -11.79 -17.28
C LEU A 288 0.59 -10.86 -17.64
N VAL A 289 0.88 -9.73 -18.30
CA VAL A 289 -0.15 -8.80 -18.77
C VAL A 289 -0.96 -9.38 -19.93
N LEU A 290 -0.34 -10.06 -20.89
CA LEU A 290 -1.03 -10.69 -22.02
C LEU A 290 -1.99 -11.80 -21.54
N PHE A 291 -1.55 -12.64 -20.60
CA PHE A 291 -2.43 -13.62 -19.95
C PHE A 291 -3.65 -12.97 -19.27
N LYS A 292 -3.42 -11.96 -18.42
CA LYS A 292 -4.53 -11.23 -17.75
C LYS A 292 -5.43 -10.49 -18.75
N ARG A 293 -4.86 -9.99 -19.85
CA ARG A 293 -5.64 -9.38 -20.94
C ARG A 293 -6.50 -10.42 -21.64
N ALA A 294 -5.98 -11.62 -21.90
CA ALA A 294 -6.75 -12.68 -22.53
C ALA A 294 -8.00 -13.04 -21.71
N GLU A 295 -7.87 -13.30 -20.41
CA GLU A 295 -9.02 -13.55 -19.51
C GLU A 295 -10.06 -12.42 -19.61
N THR A 296 -9.59 -11.18 -19.57
CA THR A 296 -10.45 -9.98 -19.70
C THR A 296 -11.13 -9.89 -21.07
N MET A 297 -10.46 -10.31 -22.15
CA MET A 297 -11.02 -10.34 -23.50
C MET A 297 -12.06 -11.46 -23.67
N VAL A 298 -11.94 -12.58 -22.95
CA VAL A 298 -12.98 -13.61 -22.90
C VAL A 298 -14.25 -13.07 -22.25
N LEU A 299 -14.13 -12.42 -21.10
CA LEU A 299 -15.26 -11.75 -20.44
C LEU A 299 -15.91 -10.67 -21.32
N ALA A 300 -15.11 -9.99 -22.16
CA ALA A 300 -15.60 -9.04 -23.16
C ALA A 300 -16.19 -9.68 -24.43
N GLY A 301 -16.27 -11.01 -24.51
CA GLY A 301 -16.75 -11.76 -25.68
C GLY A 301 -15.77 -11.77 -26.87
N ARG A 302 -14.58 -11.20 -26.74
CA ARG A 302 -13.57 -11.02 -27.81
C ARG A 302 -12.60 -12.20 -27.87
N HIS A 303 -13.16 -13.38 -28.05
CA HIS A 303 -12.46 -14.67 -28.04
C HIS A 303 -11.25 -14.74 -28.99
N GLN A 304 -11.34 -14.19 -30.21
CA GLN A 304 -10.22 -14.18 -31.16
C GLN A 304 -9.02 -13.35 -30.68
N THR A 305 -9.24 -12.18 -30.06
CA THR A 305 -8.14 -11.39 -29.49
C THR A 305 -7.58 -12.06 -28.24
N GLY A 306 -8.44 -12.67 -27.42
CA GLY A 306 -7.99 -13.49 -26.28
C GLY A 306 -7.07 -14.63 -26.72
N LEU A 307 -7.46 -15.40 -27.74
CA LEU A 307 -6.67 -16.53 -28.25
C LEU A 307 -5.29 -16.10 -28.76
N ARG A 308 -5.20 -14.94 -29.42
CA ARG A 308 -3.91 -14.37 -29.85
C ARG A 308 -3.02 -14.03 -28.65
N ASP A 309 -3.60 -13.39 -27.63
CA ASP A 309 -2.88 -12.97 -26.43
C ASP A 309 -2.40 -14.17 -25.60
N VAL A 310 -3.23 -15.22 -25.46
CA VAL A 310 -2.82 -16.48 -24.81
C VAL A 310 -1.67 -17.13 -25.57
N LYS A 311 -1.75 -17.23 -26.90
CA LYS A 311 -0.68 -17.84 -27.71
C LYS A 311 0.65 -17.09 -27.59
N GLU A 312 0.64 -15.76 -27.60
CA GLU A 312 1.84 -14.95 -27.36
C GLU A 312 2.37 -15.12 -25.92
N SER A 313 1.48 -15.12 -24.93
CA SER A 313 1.85 -15.34 -23.52
C SER A 313 2.42 -16.73 -23.26
N ALA A 314 1.83 -17.76 -23.86
CA ALA A 314 2.24 -19.16 -23.74
C ALA A 314 3.64 -19.34 -24.31
N ALA A 315 3.92 -18.83 -25.52
CA ALA A 315 5.25 -18.88 -26.12
C ALA A 315 6.32 -18.24 -25.22
N ILE A 316 6.03 -17.09 -24.61
CA ILE A 316 6.97 -16.44 -23.67
C ILE A 316 7.14 -17.27 -22.38
N PHE A 317 6.08 -17.87 -21.83
CA PHE A 317 6.20 -18.71 -20.64
C PHE A 317 6.90 -20.05 -20.92
N GLU A 318 6.79 -20.58 -22.14
CA GLU A 318 7.51 -21.76 -22.63
C GLU A 318 9.00 -21.44 -22.81
N GLU A 319 9.36 -20.31 -23.47
CA GLU A 319 10.75 -19.79 -23.49
C GLU A 319 11.32 -19.56 -22.08
N MET A 320 10.47 -19.23 -21.10
CA MET A 320 10.87 -19.02 -19.71
C MET A 320 10.83 -20.27 -18.82
N ASP A 321 10.44 -21.45 -19.32
CA ASP A 321 10.11 -22.66 -18.54
C ASP A 321 9.20 -22.39 -17.32
N HIS A 322 8.30 -21.41 -17.41
CA HIS A 322 7.37 -21.08 -16.34
C HIS A 322 6.13 -21.99 -16.42
N TYR A 323 6.35 -23.30 -16.31
CA TYR A 323 5.34 -24.34 -16.62
C TYR A 323 4.00 -24.16 -15.88
N GLN A 324 4.00 -23.66 -14.64
CA GLN A 324 2.75 -23.35 -13.92
C GLN A 324 1.87 -22.30 -14.63
N ALA A 325 2.48 -21.25 -15.19
CA ALA A 325 1.79 -20.21 -15.94
C ALA A 325 1.46 -20.68 -17.35
N LEU A 326 2.33 -21.50 -17.95
CA LEU A 326 2.06 -22.17 -19.23
C LEU A 326 0.83 -23.08 -19.15
N GLY A 327 0.71 -23.90 -18.11
CA GLY A 327 -0.44 -24.78 -17.90
C GLY A 327 -1.77 -24.01 -17.78
N ARG A 328 -1.77 -22.90 -17.03
CA ARG A 328 -2.92 -21.97 -16.99
C ARG A 328 -3.21 -21.30 -18.34
N CYS A 329 -2.18 -20.97 -19.13
CA CYS A 329 -2.37 -20.49 -20.50
C CYS A 329 -3.00 -21.56 -21.40
N MET A 330 -2.56 -22.82 -21.29
CA MET A 330 -3.12 -23.94 -22.06
C MET A 330 -4.59 -24.18 -21.70
N LEU A 331 -4.94 -24.20 -20.41
CA LEU A 331 -6.33 -24.30 -19.96
C LEU A 331 -7.18 -23.13 -20.50
N LEU A 332 -6.71 -21.89 -20.38
CA LEU A 332 -7.42 -20.72 -20.94
C LEU A 332 -7.56 -20.77 -22.47
N SER A 333 -6.54 -21.27 -23.18
CA SER A 333 -6.59 -21.49 -24.64
C SER A 333 -7.67 -22.51 -25.00
N GLY A 334 -7.74 -23.63 -24.26
CA GLY A 334 -8.80 -24.63 -24.36
C GLY A 334 -10.19 -24.01 -24.17
N ASN A 335 -10.40 -23.28 -23.07
CA ASN A 335 -11.65 -22.58 -22.78
C ASN A 335 -12.09 -21.68 -23.95
N ILE A 336 -11.16 -20.92 -24.53
CA ILE A 336 -11.41 -20.02 -25.66
C ILE A 336 -11.75 -20.79 -26.95
N LYS A 337 -11.00 -21.86 -27.26
CA LYS A 337 -11.23 -22.71 -28.43
C LYS A 337 -12.59 -23.40 -28.36
N HIS A 338 -12.99 -23.92 -27.20
CA HIS A 338 -14.34 -24.46 -26.98
C HIS A 338 -15.42 -23.41 -27.24
N ALA A 339 -15.25 -22.17 -26.75
CA ALA A 339 -16.18 -21.07 -27.00
C ALA A 339 -16.23 -20.63 -28.50
N LEU A 340 -15.17 -20.90 -29.27
CA LEU A 340 -15.11 -20.70 -30.72
C LEU A 340 -15.61 -21.91 -31.54
N GLY A 341 -16.02 -23.01 -30.90
CA GLY A 341 -16.43 -24.25 -31.56
C GLY A 341 -15.27 -25.14 -32.05
N GLN A 342 -14.02 -24.79 -31.75
CA GLN A 342 -12.82 -25.56 -32.11
C GLN A 342 -12.55 -26.65 -31.06
N VAL A 343 -13.48 -27.60 -30.90
CA VAL A 343 -13.51 -28.56 -29.78
C VAL A 343 -12.28 -29.48 -29.75
N GLU A 344 -11.86 -30.06 -30.88
CA GLU A 344 -10.70 -30.97 -30.95
C GLU A 344 -9.38 -30.25 -30.59
N GLU A 345 -9.14 -29.08 -31.17
CA GLU A 345 -8.00 -28.23 -30.80
C GLU A 345 -8.07 -27.76 -29.34
N GLY A 346 -9.28 -27.64 -28.78
CA GLY A 346 -9.52 -27.19 -27.41
C GLY A 346 -9.16 -28.25 -26.38
N GLU A 347 -9.65 -29.48 -26.56
CA GLU A 347 -9.33 -30.59 -25.67
C GLU A 347 -7.82 -30.91 -25.71
N ALA A 348 -7.16 -30.81 -26.88
CA ALA A 348 -5.71 -30.97 -26.98
C ALA A 348 -4.91 -29.97 -26.11
N ASP A 349 -5.37 -28.71 -25.99
CA ASP A 349 -4.75 -27.74 -25.08
C ASP A 349 -5.05 -28.08 -23.61
N VAL A 350 -6.25 -28.59 -23.30
CA VAL A 350 -6.64 -29.01 -21.94
C VAL A 350 -5.87 -30.25 -21.48
N GLU A 351 -5.67 -31.23 -22.37
CA GLU A 351 -4.79 -32.38 -22.15
C GLU A 351 -3.34 -31.92 -21.92
N ARG A 352 -2.86 -30.91 -22.66
CA ARG A 352 -1.54 -30.31 -22.42
C ARG A 352 -1.46 -29.64 -21.05
N ALA A 353 -2.51 -28.97 -20.60
CA ALA A 353 -2.59 -28.40 -19.24
C ALA A 353 -2.57 -29.50 -18.15
N ASP A 354 -3.29 -30.60 -18.36
CA ASP A 354 -3.35 -31.77 -17.47
C ASP A 354 -1.99 -32.47 -17.34
N MET A 355 -1.30 -32.70 -18.48
CA MET A 355 0.07 -33.24 -18.48
C MET A 355 1.03 -32.32 -17.72
N ILE A 356 1.02 -31.02 -18.00
CA ILE A 356 1.85 -30.03 -17.29
C ILE A 356 1.57 -30.06 -15.78
N ALA A 357 0.29 -30.12 -15.37
CA ALA A 357 -0.09 -30.17 -13.95
C ALA A 357 0.46 -31.41 -13.24
N LYS A 358 0.45 -32.57 -13.91
CA LYS A 358 1.00 -33.84 -13.42
C LYS A 358 2.52 -33.79 -13.31
N ASP A 359 3.20 -33.28 -14.34
CA ASP A 359 4.67 -33.19 -14.40
C ASP A 359 5.25 -32.28 -13.30
N ILE A 360 4.58 -31.15 -13.00
CA ILE A 360 5.02 -30.20 -11.97
C ILE A 360 4.47 -30.50 -10.57
N GLY A 361 3.53 -31.44 -10.45
CA GLY A 361 2.80 -31.74 -9.21
C GLY A 361 2.00 -30.54 -8.67
N ASP A 362 1.32 -29.78 -9.54
CA ASP A 362 0.45 -28.67 -9.13
C ASP A 362 -1.00 -29.15 -9.01
N HIS A 363 -1.41 -29.40 -7.77
CA HIS A 363 -2.77 -29.80 -7.44
C HIS A 363 -3.81 -28.73 -7.77
N GLN A 364 -3.48 -27.43 -7.69
CA GLN A 364 -4.44 -26.36 -8.00
C GLN A 364 -4.78 -26.36 -9.48
N LEU A 365 -3.76 -26.47 -10.35
CA LEU A 365 -3.98 -26.55 -11.79
C LEU A 365 -4.72 -27.84 -12.18
N ALA A 366 -4.43 -28.97 -11.53
CA ALA A 366 -5.15 -30.22 -11.74
C ALA A 366 -6.64 -30.11 -11.36
N ASP A 367 -6.96 -29.43 -10.25
CA ASP A 367 -8.34 -29.15 -9.84
C ASP A 367 -9.05 -28.16 -10.79
N GLU A 368 -8.35 -27.12 -11.27
CA GLU A 368 -8.84 -26.19 -12.29
C GLU A 368 -9.23 -26.93 -13.59
N VAL A 369 -8.36 -27.83 -14.08
CA VAL A 369 -8.62 -28.67 -15.27
C VAL A 369 -9.78 -29.65 -15.04
N LEU A 370 -9.84 -30.30 -13.87
CA LEU A 370 -10.90 -31.24 -13.53
C LEU A 370 -12.27 -30.55 -13.47
N ASN A 371 -12.33 -29.36 -12.88
CA ASN A 371 -13.57 -28.58 -12.79
C ASN A 371 -14.01 -28.08 -14.16
N PHE A 372 -13.08 -27.69 -15.04
CA PHE A 372 -13.41 -27.36 -16.43
C PHE A 372 -14.01 -28.55 -17.19
N ARG A 373 -13.41 -29.75 -17.10
CA ARG A 373 -13.93 -30.96 -17.73
C ARG A 373 -15.35 -31.32 -17.23
N LYS A 374 -15.61 -31.24 -15.91
CA LYS A 374 -16.96 -31.44 -15.34
C LYS A 374 -17.98 -30.47 -15.95
N ALA A 375 -17.65 -29.18 -16.04
CA ALA A 375 -18.53 -28.16 -16.60
C ALA A 375 -18.81 -28.37 -18.10
N LEU A 376 -17.85 -28.93 -18.86
CA LEU A 376 -18.10 -29.35 -20.24
C LEU A 376 -19.07 -30.55 -20.33
N ASP A 377 -18.89 -31.55 -19.47
CA ASP A 377 -19.76 -32.74 -19.48
C ASP A 377 -21.18 -32.45 -18.99
N GLU A 378 -21.34 -31.49 -18.07
CA GLU A 378 -22.66 -30.96 -17.68
C GLU A 378 -23.33 -30.26 -18.86
N LYS A 379 -22.63 -29.37 -19.58
CA LYS A 379 -23.15 -28.72 -20.80
C LYS A 379 -23.51 -29.71 -21.90
N LYS A 380 -22.73 -30.77 -22.11
CA LYS A 380 -23.08 -31.85 -23.06
C LYS A 380 -24.38 -32.53 -22.65
N LYS A 381 -24.53 -32.91 -21.38
CA LYS A 381 -25.77 -33.53 -20.85
C LYS A 381 -26.98 -32.61 -20.95
N GLU A 382 -26.81 -31.30 -20.76
CA GLU A 382 -27.87 -30.31 -20.97
C GLU A 382 -28.29 -30.20 -22.43
N GLN A 383 -27.32 -30.19 -23.36
CA GLN A 383 -27.59 -30.20 -24.80
C GLN A 383 -28.26 -31.51 -25.25
N GLU A 384 -27.85 -32.66 -24.74
CA GLU A 384 -28.48 -33.97 -24.99
C GLU A 384 -29.91 -34.02 -24.44
N ARG A 385 -30.15 -33.50 -23.23
CA ARG A 385 -31.51 -33.37 -22.67
C ARG A 385 -32.39 -32.43 -23.49
N ALA A 386 -31.86 -31.27 -23.90
CA ALA A 386 -32.59 -30.33 -24.74
C ALA A 386 -32.94 -30.95 -26.12
N ALA A 387 -32.02 -31.71 -26.70
CA ALA A 387 -32.26 -32.46 -27.94
C ALA A 387 -33.30 -33.58 -27.74
N GLN A 388 -33.27 -34.32 -26.62
CA GLN A 388 -34.29 -35.33 -26.29
C GLN A 388 -35.68 -34.70 -26.13
N VAL A 389 -35.81 -33.57 -25.42
CA VAL A 389 -37.09 -32.84 -25.29
C VAL A 389 -37.61 -32.34 -26.65
N GLN A 390 -36.73 -31.99 -27.58
CA GLN A 390 -37.12 -31.66 -28.97
C GLN A 390 -37.50 -32.89 -29.80
N ILE A 391 -36.92 -34.06 -29.53
CA ILE A 391 -37.25 -35.33 -30.23
C ILE A 391 -38.56 -35.93 -29.71
N GLU A 392 -38.93 -35.71 -28.44
CA GLU A 392 -40.22 -36.13 -27.87
C GLU A 392 -41.42 -35.29 -28.33
N GLN A 393 -41.22 -34.24 -29.14
CA GLN A 393 -42.29 -33.55 -29.86
C GLN A 393 -42.35 -33.83 -31.37
N PRO A 394 -42.91 -34.98 -31.79
CA PRO A 394 -43.45 -35.11 -33.15
C PRO A 394 -44.94 -35.51 -33.16
N GLN A 395 -45.71 -34.78 -33.96
CA GLN A 395 -47.04 -35.13 -34.47
C GLN A 395 -48.24 -35.08 -33.50
N LEU A 396 -48.87 -33.90 -33.45
CA LEU A 396 -50.32 -33.85 -33.67
C LEU A 396 -50.69 -32.76 -34.69
N MET A 397 -51.61 -33.14 -35.57
CA MET A 397 -52.29 -32.37 -36.65
C MET A 397 -51.71 -32.48 -38.07
N ALA A 398 -52.39 -33.28 -38.88
CA ALA A 398 -52.39 -33.21 -40.33
C ALA A 398 -53.16 -31.96 -40.83
N PRO A 399 -52.93 -31.48 -42.06
CA PRO A 399 -53.55 -30.25 -42.55
C PRO A 399 -55.03 -30.46 -42.92
N VAL A 400 -55.91 -29.62 -42.38
CA VAL A 400 -57.30 -29.47 -42.86
C VAL A 400 -57.35 -28.28 -43.84
N PRO A 401 -57.82 -28.46 -45.08
CA PRO A 401 -57.88 -27.37 -46.05
C PRO A 401 -59.13 -26.50 -45.86
N GLY A 402 -58.94 -25.19 -45.65
CA GLY A 402 -59.98 -24.18 -45.88
C GLY A 402 -60.43 -23.37 -44.66
N ALA A 403 -59.75 -22.25 -44.40
CA ALA A 403 -60.33 -21.06 -43.79
C ALA A 403 -59.47 -19.83 -44.15
N ALA A 404 -60.10 -18.71 -44.52
CA ALA A 404 -59.42 -17.45 -44.79
C ALA A 404 -59.13 -16.68 -43.47
N PRO A 405 -58.11 -15.80 -43.41
CA PRO A 405 -57.70 -15.18 -42.17
C PRO A 405 -58.66 -14.06 -41.74
N THR A 406 -59.08 -14.07 -40.47
CA THR A 406 -59.77 -12.93 -39.85
C THR A 406 -59.29 -12.67 -38.43
N ALA A 407 -58.99 -11.39 -38.18
CA ALA A 407 -58.82 -10.66 -36.93
C ALA A 407 -58.65 -11.45 -35.61
N ALA A 408 -57.52 -11.19 -34.93
CA ALA A 408 -57.40 -11.43 -33.49
C ALA A 408 -58.26 -10.43 -32.69
N PRO A 409 -58.93 -10.87 -31.61
CA PRO A 409 -59.35 -10.01 -30.53
C PRO A 409 -58.52 -10.28 -29.25
N VAL A 410 -58.27 -9.21 -28.50
CA VAL A 410 -57.66 -9.22 -27.16
C VAL A 410 -58.76 -9.48 -26.13
N VAL A 411 -58.62 -10.48 -25.25
CA VAL A 411 -59.38 -10.60 -23.99
C VAL A 411 -58.51 -11.21 -22.88
N GLU A 412 -58.25 -10.39 -21.86
CA GLU A 412 -58.20 -10.65 -20.40
C GLU A 412 -57.75 -12.02 -19.84
N SER A 413 -56.78 -11.97 -18.91
CA SER A 413 -56.60 -12.99 -17.86
C SER A 413 -57.18 -12.48 -16.53
N VAL A 414 -57.94 -13.34 -15.84
CA VAL A 414 -58.58 -13.05 -14.55
C VAL A 414 -57.69 -13.51 -13.38
N ALA A 415 -57.78 -12.79 -12.26
CA ALA A 415 -56.89 -12.88 -11.09
C ALA A 415 -57.13 -14.07 -10.15
N ALA A 416 -56.09 -14.42 -9.38
CA ALA A 416 -56.19 -14.86 -7.98
C ALA A 416 -54.87 -14.61 -7.21
N VAL A 417 -54.99 -14.18 -5.95
CA VAL A 417 -53.98 -13.78 -4.93
C VAL A 417 -54.39 -14.53 -3.62
N PRO A 418 -53.58 -14.73 -2.55
CA PRO A 418 -52.19 -14.35 -2.23
C PRO A 418 -51.26 -15.62 -2.20
N GLU A 419 -50.12 -15.77 -1.51
CA GLU A 419 -49.27 -15.06 -0.51
C GLU A 419 -47.82 -15.63 -0.65
N ALA A 420 -46.70 -15.15 -0.09
CA ALA A 420 -46.36 -14.12 0.91
C ALA A 420 -44.91 -13.57 0.68
N GLU A 421 -44.35 -12.85 1.67
CA GLU A 421 -42.91 -12.62 1.94
C GLU A 421 -41.91 -12.47 0.75
N GLY A 422 -41.83 -11.26 0.18
CA GLY A 422 -40.60 -10.69 -0.38
C GLY A 422 -40.26 -9.42 0.40
N SER A 423 -39.05 -9.15 0.90
CA SER A 423 -37.72 -9.32 0.29
C SER A 423 -37.59 -8.58 -1.04
N LEU A 424 -37.43 -7.26 -0.96
CA LEU A 424 -36.92 -6.44 -2.05
C LEU A 424 -35.55 -5.87 -1.66
N ILE A 425 -34.53 -6.42 -2.30
CA ILE A 425 -33.18 -5.88 -2.39
C ILE A 425 -33.20 -4.74 -3.42
N ALA A 426 -32.56 -3.59 -3.14
CA ALA A 426 -31.76 -2.82 -4.12
C ALA A 426 -31.30 -1.44 -3.59
N THR A 427 -29.97 -1.22 -3.60
CA THR A 427 -29.22 -0.03 -4.14
C THR A 427 -29.80 1.41 -4.01
N CYS A 428 -29.03 2.49 -3.81
CA CYS A 428 -27.58 2.71 -3.75
C CYS A 428 -27.21 4.14 -3.26
N TRP A 429 -26.00 4.28 -2.68
CA TRP A 429 -25.06 5.42 -2.82
C TRP A 429 -25.25 6.75 -2.06
N LEU A 430 -24.05 7.27 -1.67
CA LEU A 430 -23.67 8.67 -1.37
C LEU A 430 -24.21 9.35 -0.10
N PHE A 431 -23.35 9.45 0.92
CA PHE A 431 -23.17 10.71 1.66
C PHE A 431 -21.67 11.05 1.82
N PRO A 432 -21.27 12.35 1.81
CA PRO A 432 -19.88 12.75 2.00
C PRO A 432 -19.47 12.68 3.47
N ALA A 433 -18.16 12.78 3.73
CA ALA A 433 -17.63 12.98 5.06
C ALA A 433 -18.22 14.26 5.71
N CYS A 434 -19.07 14.09 6.72
CA CYS A 434 -19.67 15.18 7.48
C CYS A 434 -19.04 15.26 8.87
N SER A 435 -18.10 16.18 9.05
CA SER A 435 -17.45 16.47 10.33
C SER A 435 -18.12 17.67 11.01
N THR A 436 -19.24 17.44 11.73
CA THR A 436 -19.87 18.47 12.58
C THR A 436 -20.33 17.90 13.93
N PRO A 437 -20.36 18.70 15.02
CA PRO A 437 -20.51 18.18 16.38
C PRO A 437 -21.90 18.36 17.01
N LEU A 438 -22.32 17.34 17.78
CA LEU A 438 -23.32 17.41 18.86
C LEU A 438 -24.81 17.50 18.44
N CYS A 439 -25.45 16.34 18.20
CA CYS A 439 -26.92 16.22 18.15
C CYS A 439 -27.52 16.52 19.54
N LYS A 440 -28.45 17.47 19.64
CA LYS A 440 -29.14 17.82 20.88
C LYS A 440 -30.44 17.00 21.01
N GLY A 441 -30.55 16.20 22.07
CA GLY A 441 -31.76 15.45 22.42
C GLY A 441 -31.77 14.01 21.92
N LEU A 442 -31.83 13.05 22.85
CA LEU A 442 -31.99 11.61 22.60
C LEU A 442 -33.29 11.03 23.20
N ASP A 443 -34.19 11.89 23.68
CA ASP A 443 -35.48 11.50 24.25
C ASP A 443 -36.51 11.31 23.12
N PRO A 444 -37.14 10.12 22.95
CA PRO A 444 -38.21 9.92 21.97
C PRO A 444 -39.34 10.94 22.08
N ALA A 445 -39.69 11.39 23.29
CA ALA A 445 -40.72 12.41 23.48
C ALA A 445 -40.28 13.78 22.94
N TYR A 446 -38.98 14.11 23.00
CA TYR A 446 -38.42 15.32 22.39
C TYR A 446 -38.39 15.23 20.87
N VAL A 447 -37.95 14.09 20.31
CA VAL A 447 -37.89 13.86 18.86
C VAL A 447 -39.30 13.99 18.27
N ARG A 448 -40.31 13.31 18.83
CA ARG A 448 -41.71 13.40 18.40
C ARG A 448 -42.23 14.83 18.44
N LYS A 449 -42.04 15.55 19.56
CA LYS A 449 -42.55 16.92 19.73
C LYS A 449 -41.90 17.91 18.77
N SER A 450 -40.59 17.77 18.54
CA SER A 450 -39.85 18.64 17.61
C SER A 450 -40.21 18.34 16.16
N LEU A 451 -40.39 17.06 15.81
CA LEU A 451 -40.81 16.65 14.47
C LEU A 451 -42.23 17.12 14.15
N ALA A 452 -43.17 16.97 15.09
CA ALA A 452 -44.54 17.48 14.95
C ALA A 452 -44.59 19.00 14.75
N ALA A 453 -43.76 19.76 15.47
CA ALA A 453 -43.64 21.21 15.29
C ALA A 453 -43.07 21.56 13.90
N MET A 454 -41.99 20.90 13.47
CA MET A 454 -41.40 21.14 12.14
C MET A 454 -42.33 20.77 10.98
N VAL A 455 -43.19 19.75 11.14
CA VAL A 455 -44.21 19.40 10.13
C VAL A 455 -45.31 20.46 10.06
N LYS A 456 -45.78 20.99 11.20
CA LYS A 456 -46.72 22.12 11.21
C LYS A 456 -46.14 23.37 10.56
N ASP A 457 -44.89 23.72 10.89
CA ASP A 457 -44.17 24.85 10.29
C ASP A 457 -43.95 24.67 8.77
N ALA A 458 -43.79 23.42 8.28
CA ALA A 458 -43.59 23.12 6.86
C ALA A 458 -44.88 23.16 6.03
N ILE A 459 -46.01 22.73 6.60
CA ILE A 459 -47.33 22.69 5.94
C ILE A 459 -48.05 24.05 6.05
N ALA A 460 -47.72 24.86 7.06
CA ALA A 460 -48.39 26.13 7.38
C ALA A 460 -49.90 25.98 7.63
N SER A 461 -50.30 24.86 8.24
CA SER A 461 -51.67 24.55 8.68
C SER A 461 -51.73 24.40 10.21
N ASP A 462 -52.79 24.94 10.82
CA ASP A 462 -53.04 24.86 12.26
C ASP A 462 -53.65 23.52 12.71
N GLU A 463 -54.07 22.66 11.78
CA GLU A 463 -54.76 21.39 12.07
C GLU A 463 -53.91 20.42 12.92
N GLU A 464 -54.57 19.62 13.76
CA GLU A 464 -53.90 18.60 14.59
C GLU A 464 -53.59 17.36 13.74
N LEU A 465 -52.34 17.23 13.31
CA LEU A 465 -51.84 16.05 12.59
C LEU A 465 -51.99 14.76 13.43
N GLU A 466 -52.65 13.77 12.85
CA GLU A 466 -52.66 12.40 13.38
C GLU A 466 -51.31 11.70 13.13
N LEU A 467 -50.88 10.86 14.06
CA LEU A 467 -49.52 10.27 14.04
C LEU A 467 -49.27 9.34 12.84
N ASP A 468 -50.34 8.77 12.29
CA ASP A 468 -50.32 7.74 11.25
C ASP A 468 -50.91 8.23 9.90
N SER A 469 -51.33 9.49 9.79
CA SER A 469 -51.81 10.06 8.52
C SER A 469 -50.65 10.34 7.55
N PRO A 470 -50.76 10.00 6.25
CA PRO A 470 -49.76 10.37 5.25
C PRO A 470 -49.58 11.88 5.12
N PHE A 471 -48.34 12.37 5.07
CA PHE A 471 -48.05 13.80 4.95
C PHE A 471 -48.67 14.45 3.69
N MET A 472 -48.81 13.68 2.60
CA MET A 472 -49.45 14.13 1.36
C MET A 472 -50.93 14.47 1.57
N ASP A 473 -51.64 13.70 2.40
CA ASP A 473 -53.06 13.93 2.72
C ASP A 473 -53.24 15.14 3.66
N ALA A 474 -52.22 15.45 4.47
CA ALA A 474 -52.12 16.67 5.26
C ALA A 474 -51.70 17.91 4.43
N GLY A 475 -51.61 17.80 3.10
CA GLY A 475 -51.30 18.91 2.20
C GLY A 475 -49.81 19.17 1.96
N MET A 476 -48.92 18.24 2.32
CA MET A 476 -47.49 18.37 2.01
C MET A 476 -47.23 18.19 0.52
N ASP A 477 -46.48 19.12 -0.07
CA ASP A 477 -46.07 19.13 -1.46
C ASP A 477 -44.55 18.93 -1.63
N SER A 478 -44.07 18.94 -2.88
CA SER A 478 -42.65 18.76 -3.20
C SER A 478 -41.73 19.91 -2.74
N LEU A 479 -42.27 21.04 -2.28
CA LEU A 479 -41.50 22.18 -1.77
C LEU A 479 -41.41 22.15 -0.24
N SER A 480 -42.54 21.92 0.43
CA SER A 480 -42.65 21.76 1.88
C SER A 480 -41.92 20.51 2.39
N SER A 481 -41.89 19.40 1.62
CA SER A 481 -41.06 18.23 1.96
C SER A 481 -39.55 18.55 1.99
N VAL A 482 -39.04 19.33 1.03
CA VAL A 482 -37.64 19.79 1.02
C VAL A 482 -37.36 20.76 2.17
N ALA A 483 -38.30 21.65 2.49
CA ALA A 483 -38.19 22.57 3.63
C ALA A 483 -38.14 21.80 4.97
N LEU A 484 -39.04 20.83 5.16
CA LEU A 484 -39.06 19.95 6.33
C LEU A 484 -37.73 19.21 6.51
N MET A 485 -37.22 18.57 5.45
CA MET A 485 -35.95 17.85 5.53
C MET A 485 -34.77 18.77 5.84
N SER A 486 -34.79 20.02 5.37
CA SER A 486 -33.79 21.03 5.73
C SER A 486 -33.86 21.43 7.22
N MET A 487 -35.06 21.54 7.79
CA MET A 487 -35.26 21.82 9.22
C MET A 487 -34.81 20.65 10.10
N VAL A 488 -35.22 19.41 9.77
CA VAL A 488 -34.83 18.19 10.49
C VAL A 488 -33.30 17.98 10.42
N ALA A 489 -32.68 18.16 9.25
CA ALA A 489 -31.23 18.10 9.08
C ALA A 489 -30.50 19.13 9.96
N LYS A 490 -31.05 20.33 10.10
CA LYS A 490 -30.46 21.43 10.89
C LYS A 490 -30.61 21.21 12.40
N GLU A 491 -31.79 20.81 12.88
CA GLU A 491 -32.07 20.62 14.32
C GLU A 491 -31.28 19.45 14.91
N PHE A 492 -31.29 18.29 14.22
CA PHE A 492 -30.55 17.11 14.68
C PHE A 492 -29.09 17.06 14.21
N GLN A 493 -28.64 18.02 13.39
CA GLN A 493 -27.32 18.04 12.73
C GLN A 493 -27.03 16.76 11.92
N MET A 494 -28.00 16.33 11.13
CA MET A 494 -27.97 15.09 10.34
C MET A 494 -27.95 15.42 8.84
N ALA A 495 -27.13 14.70 8.08
CA ALA A 495 -27.13 14.80 6.62
C ALA A 495 -28.20 13.81 6.08
N LEU A 496 -29.38 14.34 5.74
CA LEU A 496 -30.53 13.55 5.30
C LEU A 496 -30.87 13.83 3.84
N SER A 497 -31.35 12.80 3.12
CA SER A 497 -31.82 12.94 1.74
C SER A 497 -33.20 13.61 1.71
N PRO A 498 -33.48 14.55 0.78
CA PRO A 498 -34.82 15.10 0.60
C PRO A 498 -35.89 14.05 0.27
N SER A 499 -35.49 12.89 -0.28
CA SER A 499 -36.41 11.79 -0.63
C SER A 499 -37.09 11.13 0.57
N LEU A 500 -36.53 11.29 1.78
CA LEU A 500 -36.90 10.52 2.96
C LEU A 500 -38.37 10.69 3.38
N VAL A 501 -39.00 11.82 3.03
CA VAL A 501 -40.43 12.08 3.26
C VAL A 501 -41.33 11.14 2.45
N PHE A 502 -40.88 10.66 1.29
CA PHE A 502 -41.60 9.69 0.47
C PHE A 502 -41.37 8.25 0.94
N ASP A 503 -40.17 7.96 1.45
CA ASP A 503 -39.81 6.64 2.00
C ASP A 503 -40.49 6.39 3.36
N PHE A 504 -40.71 7.45 4.15
CA PHE A 504 -41.36 7.42 5.47
C PHE A 504 -42.52 8.43 5.52
N PRO A 505 -43.66 8.13 4.86
CA PRO A 505 -44.72 9.11 4.60
C PRO A 505 -45.59 9.49 5.81
N THR A 506 -45.32 8.97 7.01
CA THR A 506 -46.08 9.27 8.24
C THR A 506 -45.15 9.74 9.37
N LEU A 507 -45.71 10.48 10.33
CA LEU A 507 -44.94 11.01 11.46
C LEU A 507 -44.31 9.91 12.31
N ARG A 508 -45.04 8.81 12.57
CA ARG A 508 -44.50 7.65 13.30
C ARG A 508 -43.35 6.99 12.54
N ALA A 509 -43.49 6.75 11.23
CA ALA A 509 -42.46 6.08 10.44
C ALA A 509 -41.15 6.90 10.40
N MET A 510 -41.26 8.23 10.28
CA MET A 510 -40.09 9.11 10.29
C MET A 510 -39.48 9.27 11.69
N GLU A 511 -40.28 9.26 12.76
CA GLU A 511 -39.78 9.19 14.15
C GLU A 511 -38.99 7.91 14.41
N GLU A 512 -39.54 6.75 14.03
CA GLU A 512 -38.89 5.45 14.21
C GLU A 512 -37.57 5.36 13.42
N HIS A 513 -37.55 5.85 12.16
CA HIS A 513 -36.32 5.89 11.37
C HIS A 513 -35.24 6.76 12.02
N LEU A 514 -35.58 7.97 12.48
CA LEU A 514 -34.64 8.87 13.15
C LEU A 514 -34.12 8.27 14.47
N LEU A 515 -34.99 7.62 15.27
CA LEU A 515 -34.59 6.93 16.50
C LEU A 515 -33.71 5.71 16.22
N LEU A 516 -33.99 4.94 15.17
CA LEU A 516 -33.16 3.82 14.74
C LEU A 516 -31.76 4.31 14.34
N TRP A 517 -31.67 5.40 13.57
CA TRP A 517 -30.42 5.99 13.12
C TRP A 517 -29.59 6.56 14.28
N LEU A 518 -30.21 7.29 15.21
CA LEU A 518 -29.58 7.79 16.43
C LEU A 518 -29.08 6.65 17.34
N ASN A 519 -29.82 5.54 17.43
CA ASN A 519 -29.39 4.34 18.16
C ASN A 519 -28.28 3.57 17.42
N PHE A 520 -28.28 3.53 16.10
CA PHE A 520 -27.20 2.93 15.30
C PHE A 520 -25.87 3.67 15.51
N CYS A 521 -25.90 5.01 15.54
CA CYS A 521 -24.75 5.83 15.95
C CYS A 521 -24.28 5.57 17.39
N ARG A 522 -25.17 5.17 18.30
CA ARG A 522 -24.82 4.78 19.68
C ARG A 522 -24.10 3.43 19.73
N VAL A 523 -24.54 2.43 18.96
CA VAL A 523 -23.88 1.11 18.89
C VAL A 523 -22.44 1.25 18.37
N LEU A 524 -22.24 2.01 17.29
CA LEU A 524 -20.90 2.29 16.73
C LEU A 524 -19.98 3.02 17.74
N ARG A 525 -20.50 3.95 18.55
CA ARG A 525 -19.70 4.64 19.58
C ARG A 525 -19.35 3.75 20.79
N GLY A 526 -20.19 2.77 21.11
CA GLY A 526 -19.94 1.82 22.21
C GLY A 526 -18.69 0.98 22.01
N VAL A 527 -18.39 0.60 20.76
CA VAL A 527 -17.21 -0.22 20.42
C VAL A 527 -15.93 0.62 20.39
N SER A 528 -15.99 1.87 19.88
CA SER A 528 -14.79 2.71 19.74
C SER A 528 -14.28 3.33 21.05
N GLN A 529 -15.14 3.64 22.03
CA GLN A 529 -14.69 4.31 23.26
C GLN A 529 -14.06 3.38 24.29
N VAL A 530 -14.49 2.12 24.38
CA VAL A 530 -13.90 1.14 25.32
C VAL A 530 -12.45 0.84 24.95
N MET A 531 -12.14 0.66 23.66
CA MET A 531 -10.77 0.45 23.20
C MET A 531 -9.85 1.68 23.34
N ALA A 532 -10.38 2.90 23.16
CA ALA A 532 -9.58 4.12 23.35
C ALA A 532 -9.26 4.37 24.84
N PHE A 533 -10.22 4.20 25.74
CA PHE A 533 -10.01 4.42 27.18
C PHE A 533 -9.10 3.35 27.80
N PHE A 534 -9.26 2.06 27.45
CA PHE A 534 -8.33 1.03 27.93
C PHE A 534 -6.92 1.15 27.34
N ARG A 535 -6.75 1.64 26.10
CA ARG A 535 -5.41 1.96 25.55
C ARG A 535 -4.76 3.17 26.26
N SER A 536 -5.55 4.15 26.70
CA SER A 536 -5.05 5.32 27.45
C SER A 536 -4.70 4.97 28.91
N VAL A 537 -5.58 4.26 29.62
CA VAL A 537 -5.39 3.95 31.05
C VAL A 537 -4.28 2.92 31.26
N ARG A 538 -4.14 1.93 30.35
CA ARG A 538 -3.04 0.94 30.45
C ARG A 538 -1.65 1.55 30.23
N ARG A 539 -1.54 2.60 29.42
CA ARG A 539 -0.30 3.40 29.29
C ARG A 539 0.05 4.26 30.51
N CYS A 540 -0.88 4.47 31.44
CA CYS A 540 -0.63 5.21 32.68
C CYS A 540 -0.37 4.31 33.90
N ALA A 541 -0.50 2.99 33.77
CA ALA A 541 -0.43 2.05 34.89
C ALA A 541 0.76 1.06 34.81
N GLU A 542 1.38 0.87 33.64
CA GLU A 542 2.57 0.03 33.48
C GLU A 542 3.82 0.92 33.35
N LYS A 543 4.89 0.58 34.09
CA LYS A 543 6.13 1.38 34.17
C LYS A 543 6.72 1.61 32.78
N VAL A 544 6.69 2.86 32.31
CA VAL A 544 7.43 3.27 31.11
C VAL A 544 8.93 3.05 31.38
N PRO A 545 9.67 2.32 30.52
CA PRO A 545 11.11 2.11 30.73
C PRO A 545 11.88 3.44 30.64
N ASP A 546 12.93 3.60 31.44
CA ASP A 546 13.89 4.71 31.37
C ASP A 546 14.62 4.68 30.00
N VAL A 547 14.03 5.26 28.94
CA VAL A 547 14.66 5.35 27.62
C VAL A 547 15.67 6.50 27.62
N PHE A 548 16.96 6.15 27.70
CA PHE A 548 18.06 7.07 27.50
C PHE A 548 18.23 7.37 26.00
N MET A 549 18.02 8.64 25.60
CA MET A 549 18.37 9.16 24.28
C MET A 549 19.60 10.06 24.39
N GLN A 550 20.68 9.68 23.72
CA GLN A 550 21.98 10.35 23.80
C GLN A 550 22.15 11.33 22.63
N PHE A 551 22.19 12.63 22.92
CA PHE A 551 22.41 13.70 21.93
C PHE A 551 23.85 14.21 21.99
N GLY A 552 24.73 13.65 21.15
CA GLY A 552 26.16 13.96 21.19
C GLY A 552 26.88 13.32 22.39
N LEU A 553 28.18 13.61 22.54
CA LEU A 553 29.07 12.72 23.28
C LEU A 553 29.07 12.82 24.82
N GLU A 554 28.56 13.88 25.47
CA GLU A 554 28.93 14.13 26.89
C GLU A 554 27.81 14.21 27.96
N GLN A 555 26.49 14.22 27.66
CA GLN A 555 25.47 14.21 28.74
C GLN A 555 24.20 13.37 28.45
N GLN A 556 23.83 12.55 29.44
CA GLN A 556 22.56 11.83 29.52
C GLN A 556 21.50 12.70 30.23
N PHE A 557 20.36 12.95 29.58
CA PHE A 557 19.19 13.55 30.24
C PHE A 557 18.11 12.50 30.44
N ARG A 558 17.49 12.49 31.64
CA ARG A 558 16.26 11.74 31.88
C ARG A 558 15.10 12.42 31.15
N PHE A 559 14.41 11.68 30.29
CA PHE A 559 13.24 12.17 29.59
C PHE A 559 12.05 12.35 30.55
N VAL A 560 11.59 13.60 30.68
CA VAL A 560 10.24 13.94 31.10
C VAL A 560 9.62 14.72 29.94
N SER A 561 8.33 14.55 29.67
CA SER A 561 7.63 15.12 28.52
C SER A 561 7.58 16.65 28.56
N HIS A 562 8.66 17.29 28.10
CA HIS A 562 8.84 18.74 28.12
C HIS A 562 8.61 19.35 26.72
N PRO A 563 7.71 20.34 26.57
CA PRO A 563 7.40 20.96 25.28
C PRO A 563 8.63 21.52 24.54
N GLY A 564 9.63 22.00 25.29
CA GLY A 564 10.86 22.55 24.73
C GLY A 564 11.72 21.53 23.96
N ILE A 565 11.68 20.25 24.33
CA ILE A 565 12.41 19.18 23.62
C ILE A 565 11.79 18.97 22.22
N PHE A 566 10.47 19.10 22.10
CA PHE A 566 9.75 18.97 20.83
C PHE A 566 10.12 20.09 19.84
N VAL A 567 10.43 21.30 20.35
CA VAL A 567 10.92 22.40 19.50
C VAL A 567 12.39 22.23 19.13
N VAL A 568 13.21 21.65 20.01
CA VAL A 568 14.58 21.27 19.66
C VAL A 568 14.59 20.19 18.59
N SER A 569 13.69 19.20 18.60
CA SER A 569 13.57 18.24 17.47
C SER A 569 13.14 18.96 16.19
N LYS A 570 12.12 19.82 16.24
CA LYS A 570 11.66 20.59 15.07
C LYS A 570 12.71 21.53 14.46
N LEU A 571 13.61 22.06 15.29
CA LEU A 571 14.76 22.84 14.83
C LEU A 571 15.82 21.94 14.17
N LEU A 572 16.06 20.75 14.71
CA LEU A 572 16.96 19.75 14.12
C LEU A 572 16.39 19.10 12.84
N GLU A 573 15.06 19.08 12.66
CA GLU A 573 14.34 18.60 11.47
C GLU A 573 14.40 19.57 10.27
N MET A 574 14.99 20.76 10.42
CA MET A 574 15.24 21.64 9.27
C MET A 574 16.30 21.03 8.34
N ARG A 575 15.97 20.85 7.06
CA ARG A 575 16.78 20.13 6.04
C ARG A 575 18.26 20.53 5.92
N THR A 576 18.65 21.74 6.35
CA THR A 576 20.04 22.23 6.36
C THR A 576 20.82 21.85 7.63
N ILE A 577 20.13 21.51 8.71
CA ILE A 577 20.73 21.08 9.99
C ILE A 577 20.79 19.54 10.05
N SER A 578 19.84 18.86 9.41
CA SER A 578 19.57 17.42 9.51
C SER A 578 20.46 16.47 8.70
N TYR A 579 21.68 16.88 8.29
CA TYR A 579 22.67 15.91 7.79
C TYR A 579 23.32 15.19 8.97
N MET A 580 23.72 13.93 8.81
CA MET A 580 24.39 13.20 9.91
C MET A 580 25.76 13.84 10.22
N ARG A 581 25.82 14.61 11.30
CA ARG A 581 27.02 15.27 11.80
C ARG A 581 27.71 14.38 12.83
N ALA A 582 28.97 14.04 12.60
CA ALA A 582 29.80 13.24 13.50
C ALA A 582 30.54 14.15 14.50
N SER A 583 30.81 13.62 15.70
CA SER A 583 31.78 14.20 16.63
C SER A 583 33.03 13.32 16.63
N PHE A 584 34.20 13.91 16.44
CA PHE A 584 35.46 13.17 16.45
C PHE A 584 35.91 12.83 17.86
N THR A 585 36.72 11.78 17.99
CA THR A 585 37.50 11.45 19.18
C THR A 585 38.98 11.50 18.81
N GLN A 586 39.86 11.72 19.78
CA GLN A 586 41.29 11.81 19.53
C GLN A 586 41.85 10.52 18.88
N GLU A 587 41.38 9.35 19.33
CA GLU A 587 41.71 8.04 18.74
C GLU A 587 41.29 7.92 17.26
N ASN A 588 40.12 8.46 16.89
CA ASN A 588 39.67 8.45 15.50
C ASN A 588 40.52 9.36 14.61
N ILE A 589 40.92 10.54 15.12
CA ILE A 589 41.81 11.47 14.41
C ILE A 589 43.20 10.86 14.21
N GLU A 590 43.74 10.16 15.22
CA GLU A 590 45.01 9.45 15.12
C GLU A 590 44.98 8.32 14.09
N LYS A 591 43.88 7.57 14.01
CA LYS A 591 43.66 6.59 12.94
C LYS A 591 43.54 7.26 11.57
N MET A 592 42.87 8.42 11.46
CA MET A 592 42.77 9.17 10.20
C MET A 592 44.13 9.65 9.69
N LYS A 593 45.06 10.06 10.57
CA LYS A 593 46.43 10.49 10.18
C LYS A 593 47.21 9.44 9.39
N LEU A 594 46.88 8.16 9.55
CA LEU A 594 47.52 7.05 8.81
C LEU A 594 47.09 6.97 7.34
N PHE A 595 45.95 7.56 6.98
CA PHE A 595 45.37 7.50 5.63
C PHE A 595 45.32 8.87 4.95
N ASP A 596 44.95 9.91 5.69
CA ASP A 596 44.86 11.28 5.20
C ASP A 596 45.27 12.28 6.31
N PRO A 597 46.53 12.75 6.30
CA PRO A 597 47.02 13.75 7.25
C PRO A 597 46.33 15.12 7.15
N GLU A 598 45.81 15.50 5.98
CA GLU A 598 45.16 16.80 5.78
C GLU A 598 43.73 16.77 6.34
N LEU A 599 42.97 15.74 6.02
CA LEU A 599 41.62 15.52 6.56
C LEU A 599 41.66 15.30 8.08
N ALA A 600 42.70 14.61 8.59
CA ALA A 600 42.91 14.49 10.03
C ALA A 600 43.22 15.84 10.71
N ARG A 601 43.94 16.75 10.05
CA ARG A 601 44.14 18.14 10.53
C ARG A 601 42.82 18.90 10.59
N LYS A 602 41.97 18.78 9.55
CA LYS A 602 40.62 19.37 9.52
C LYS A 602 39.71 18.78 10.61
N ALA A 603 39.82 17.49 10.89
CA ALA A 603 39.09 16.82 11.98
C ALA A 603 39.57 17.27 13.38
N GLN A 604 40.87 17.56 13.54
CA GLN A 604 41.40 18.17 14.77
C GLN A 604 40.78 19.57 15.01
N ILE A 605 40.66 20.41 13.97
CA ILE A 605 40.00 21.73 14.08
C ILE A 605 38.53 21.59 14.54
N ALA A 606 37.79 20.59 14.03
CA ALA A 606 36.43 20.30 14.48
C ALA A 606 36.38 19.86 15.96
N TYR A 607 37.33 19.00 16.36
CA TYR A 607 37.45 18.48 17.72
C TYR A 607 37.80 19.55 18.75
N ASP A 608 38.82 20.37 18.47
CA ASP A 608 39.32 21.43 19.36
C ASP A 608 38.21 22.47 19.65
N ASN A 609 37.36 22.75 18.67
CA ASN A 609 36.21 23.65 18.79
C ASN A 609 34.94 22.97 19.34
N LYS A 610 34.98 21.66 19.62
CA LYS A 610 33.83 20.80 19.98
C LYS A 610 32.64 21.04 19.03
N LEU A 611 32.87 20.87 17.72
CA LEU A 611 31.88 21.04 16.66
C LEU A 611 31.49 19.68 16.06
N PRO A 612 30.20 19.28 16.10
CA PRO A 612 29.72 18.16 15.29
C PRO A 612 29.61 18.62 13.84
N VAL A 613 30.26 17.92 12.91
CA VAL A 613 30.30 18.27 11.47
C VAL A 613 29.98 17.07 10.58
N ASN A 614 29.33 17.31 9.43
CA ASN A 614 29.19 16.30 8.39
C ASN A 614 30.45 16.25 7.49
N PHE A 615 30.49 15.34 6.52
CA PHE A 615 31.64 15.17 5.61
C PHE A 615 31.95 16.44 4.79
N GLU A 616 30.93 17.07 4.19
CA GLU A 616 31.07 18.28 3.38
C GLU A 616 31.57 19.49 4.21
N GLN A 617 31.09 19.63 5.44
CA GLN A 617 31.54 20.65 6.40
C GLN A 617 32.97 20.41 6.89
N LEU A 618 33.43 19.15 6.93
CA LEU A 618 34.79 18.80 7.32
C LEU A 618 35.81 19.21 6.23
N GLU A 619 35.49 18.98 4.96
CA GLU A 619 36.37 19.35 3.84
C GLU A 619 36.60 20.87 3.76
N LEU A 620 35.54 21.66 4.01
CA LEU A 620 35.51 23.12 3.94
C LEU A 620 35.70 23.82 5.30
N ILE A 621 36.08 23.09 6.35
CA ILE A 621 35.95 23.59 7.74
C ILE A 621 36.64 24.92 7.99
N GLU A 622 37.77 25.19 7.32
CA GLU A 622 38.58 26.39 7.51
C GLU A 622 37.85 27.67 7.04
N ASP A 623 37.07 27.58 5.96
CA ASP A 623 36.29 28.69 5.41
C ASP A 623 34.99 28.93 6.18
N ILE A 624 34.39 27.88 6.74
CA ILE A 624 33.07 27.94 7.40
C ILE A 624 33.13 27.97 8.93
N LEU A 625 34.31 27.78 9.56
CA LEU A 625 34.49 27.74 11.01
C LEU A 625 33.83 28.93 11.75
N PRO A 626 33.97 30.20 11.31
CA PRO A 626 33.34 31.33 12.00
C PRO A 626 31.80 31.23 12.04
N ARG A 627 31.20 30.70 10.97
CA ARG A 627 29.74 30.49 10.86
C ARG A 627 29.28 29.33 11.75
N LEU A 628 30.04 28.23 11.80
CA LEU A 628 29.74 27.09 12.68
C LEU A 628 29.84 27.46 14.17
N LEU A 629 30.76 28.35 14.54
CA LEU A 629 30.89 28.86 15.90
C LEU A 629 29.71 29.76 16.30
N GLU A 630 29.22 30.63 15.40
CA GLU A 630 28.03 31.44 15.68
C GLU A 630 26.74 30.58 15.70
N GLU A 631 26.60 29.60 14.80
CA GLU A 631 25.51 28.60 14.83
C GLU A 631 25.50 27.86 16.17
N LYS A 632 26.65 27.37 16.64
CA LYS A 632 26.81 26.73 17.95
C LYS A 632 26.36 27.64 19.09
N LYS A 633 26.81 28.91 19.10
CA LYS A 633 26.45 29.91 20.11
C LYS A 633 24.95 30.20 20.15
N GLN A 634 24.29 30.30 18.99
CA GLN A 634 22.85 30.46 18.89
C GLN A 634 22.09 29.22 19.40
N LEU A 635 22.56 28.01 19.08
CA LEU A 635 21.97 26.76 19.56
C LEU A 635 22.16 26.59 21.08
N GLU A 636 23.30 26.97 21.64
CA GLU A 636 23.56 26.98 23.08
C GLU A 636 22.66 27.99 23.82
N ALA A 637 22.49 29.19 23.27
CA ALA A 637 21.56 30.19 23.80
C ALA A 637 20.10 29.69 23.77
N ALA A 638 19.65 29.11 22.65
CA ALA A 638 18.31 28.54 22.51
C ALA A 638 18.08 27.36 23.49
N ARG A 639 19.08 26.49 23.68
CA ARG A 639 19.04 25.42 24.70
C ARG A 639 18.92 25.99 26.11
N ALA A 640 19.65 27.06 26.43
CA ALA A 640 19.61 27.71 27.74
C ALA A 640 18.29 28.47 28.00
N GLU A 641 17.61 28.98 26.98
CA GLU A 641 16.24 29.52 27.10
C GLU A 641 15.22 28.37 27.29
N VAL A 642 15.29 27.33 26.45
CA VAL A 642 14.44 26.13 26.54
C VAL A 642 14.51 25.45 27.91
N ALA A 643 15.71 25.32 28.49
CA ALA A 643 15.93 24.70 29.79
C ALA A 643 15.36 25.50 30.98
N LYS A 644 15.01 26.78 30.80
CA LYS A 644 14.40 27.63 31.84
C LYS A 644 12.87 27.59 31.84
N LEU A 645 12.24 26.98 30.84
CA LEU A 645 10.79 26.95 30.72
C LEU A 645 10.15 25.90 31.66
N PRO A 646 9.01 26.21 32.30
CA PRO A 646 8.32 25.28 33.18
C PRO A 646 7.72 24.10 32.39
N VAL A 647 7.73 22.92 33.02
CA VAL A 647 7.18 21.68 32.44
C VAL A 647 5.69 21.86 32.13
N GLY A 648 5.31 21.75 30.86
CA GLY A 648 3.91 21.82 30.42
C GLY A 648 3.36 23.21 30.09
N GLY A 649 4.18 24.28 30.11
CA GLY A 649 3.76 25.60 29.66
C GLY A 649 3.59 25.72 28.13
N PRO A 650 2.77 26.67 27.63
CA PRO A 650 2.71 26.98 26.20
C PRO A 650 4.06 27.52 25.71
N TYR A 651 4.53 27.04 24.57
CA TYR A 651 5.84 27.39 24.01
C TYR A 651 5.70 28.33 22.81
N GLU A 652 6.40 29.46 22.83
CA GLU A 652 6.61 30.34 21.67
C GLU A 652 8.06 30.26 21.18
N MET A 653 8.28 30.41 19.87
CA MET A 653 9.62 30.36 19.28
C MET A 653 10.52 31.50 19.81
N PRO A 654 11.77 31.22 20.23
CA PRO A 654 12.71 32.24 20.68
C PRO A 654 12.88 33.36 19.65
N LYS A 655 12.54 34.60 20.04
CA LYS A 655 12.63 35.79 19.17
C LYS A 655 14.06 36.14 18.77
N ASN A 656 15.04 35.58 19.49
CA ASN A 656 16.48 35.79 19.28
C ASN A 656 17.10 34.76 18.30
N LEU A 657 16.34 33.77 17.83
CA LEU A 657 16.87 32.74 16.93
C LEU A 657 16.82 33.19 15.47
N ASP A 658 17.91 33.80 15.01
CA ASP A 658 18.02 34.27 13.63
C ASP A 658 18.34 33.15 12.61
N VAL A 659 17.28 32.48 12.13
CA VAL A 659 17.33 31.51 11.04
C VAL A 659 17.78 32.09 9.68
N SER A 660 18.02 33.41 9.55
CA SER A 660 18.58 34.00 8.32
C SER A 660 20.04 33.56 8.08
N ALA A 661 20.81 33.33 9.16
CA ALA A 661 22.19 32.82 9.09
C ALA A 661 22.29 31.40 8.47
N CYS A 662 21.18 30.67 8.37
CA CYS A 662 21.08 29.36 7.72
C CYS A 662 20.64 29.40 6.25
N ARG A 663 20.39 30.59 5.67
CA ARG A 663 20.06 30.73 4.24
C ARG A 663 21.33 30.99 3.40
N PRO A 664 21.38 30.53 2.13
CA PRO A 664 22.42 30.96 1.19
C PRO A 664 22.19 32.43 0.81
N VAL A 665 23.29 33.18 0.63
CA VAL A 665 23.25 34.60 0.25
C VAL A 665 23.13 34.71 -1.28
N PRO A 666 22.33 35.64 -1.84
CA PRO A 666 22.27 35.85 -3.28
C PRO A 666 23.68 36.07 -3.90
N GLY A 667 24.01 35.29 -4.93
CA GLY A 667 25.33 35.29 -5.57
C GLY A 667 26.33 34.27 -5.00
N GLN A 668 25.98 33.53 -3.96
CA GLN A 668 26.78 32.40 -3.47
C GLN A 668 26.70 31.23 -4.47
N LYS A 669 27.86 30.61 -4.78
CA LYS A 669 27.93 29.41 -5.61
C LYS A 669 27.62 28.15 -4.79
N ASP A 670 26.90 27.22 -5.40
CA ASP A 670 26.69 25.88 -4.86
C ASP A 670 27.89 24.94 -5.10
N ILE A 671 27.73 23.69 -4.65
CA ILE A 671 28.72 22.60 -4.73
C ILE A 671 29.08 22.24 -6.19
N GLN A 672 28.30 22.69 -7.18
CA GLN A 672 28.57 22.50 -8.62
C GLN A 672 29.11 23.78 -9.30
N GLY A 673 29.37 24.85 -8.52
CA GLY A 673 29.88 26.13 -9.02
C GLY A 673 28.79 27.05 -9.60
N THR A 674 27.52 26.66 -9.51
CA THR A 674 26.37 27.41 -10.03
C THR A 674 25.97 28.52 -9.06
N MET A 675 25.77 29.75 -9.52
CA MET A 675 25.25 30.81 -8.65
C MET A 675 23.78 30.54 -8.30
N LEU A 676 23.47 30.46 -7.00
CA LEU A 676 22.08 30.41 -6.55
C LEU A 676 21.46 31.81 -6.61
N GLU A 677 20.68 32.07 -7.65
CA GLU A 677 19.67 33.13 -7.61
C GLU A 677 18.40 32.60 -6.94
N LEU A 678 18.12 33.10 -5.74
CA LEU A 678 16.85 32.87 -5.06
C LEU A 678 15.72 33.60 -5.80
N ARG A 679 15.07 32.92 -6.76
CA ARG A 679 13.78 33.38 -7.29
C ARG A 679 12.76 33.44 -6.16
N GLU A 680 12.18 34.62 -5.92
CA GLU A 680 11.05 34.78 -5.02
C GLU A 680 9.90 33.86 -5.43
N ALA A 681 9.60 32.86 -4.60
CA ALA A 681 8.44 31.99 -4.78
C ALA A 681 7.16 32.78 -4.46
N LYS A 682 6.63 33.50 -5.45
CA LYS A 682 5.28 34.07 -5.39
C LYS A 682 4.26 32.93 -5.44
N PHE A 683 3.78 32.51 -4.27
CA PHE A 683 2.65 31.58 -4.15
C PHE A 683 1.37 32.24 -4.71
N PRO A 684 0.75 31.70 -5.78
CA PRO A 684 -0.48 32.26 -6.30
C PRO A 684 -1.66 31.83 -5.43
N GLY A 685 -2.43 32.79 -4.92
CA GLY A 685 -3.85 32.58 -4.57
C GLY A 685 -4.18 31.88 -3.24
N MET A 686 -3.74 32.43 -2.09
CA MET A 686 -4.52 32.23 -0.83
C MET A 686 -4.39 33.33 0.25
N MET A 687 -3.62 34.40 0.02
CA MET A 687 -3.40 35.50 0.98
C MET A 687 -3.96 36.86 0.52
N ALA A 688 -4.88 36.88 -0.44
CA ALA A 688 -5.42 38.11 -1.04
C ALA A 688 -6.72 38.63 -0.37
N GLN A 689 -7.53 37.77 0.25
CA GLN A 689 -8.86 38.14 0.75
C GLN A 689 -8.93 38.50 2.25
N VAL A 690 -7.82 38.42 2.99
CA VAL A 690 -7.77 38.73 4.43
C VAL A 690 -7.23 40.13 4.72
N ASN A 691 -6.54 40.76 3.76
CA ASN A 691 -5.79 42.01 3.97
C ASN A 691 -6.52 43.31 3.53
N GLU A 692 -7.73 43.24 2.97
CA GLU A 692 -8.50 44.44 2.61
C GLU A 692 -9.28 44.99 3.83
N GLY A 693 -9.94 44.15 4.62
CA GLY A 693 -10.70 44.60 5.80
C GLY A 693 -9.86 45.22 6.93
N VAL A 694 -8.56 44.93 6.99
CA VAL A 694 -7.65 45.44 8.03
C VAL A 694 -7.10 46.84 7.68
N LYS A 695 -7.03 47.21 6.40
CA LYS A 695 -6.55 48.54 5.96
C LYS A 695 -7.57 49.65 6.20
N ASP A 696 -8.84 49.43 5.87
CA ASP A 696 -9.93 50.40 6.06
C ASP A 696 -10.14 50.79 7.54
N SER A 697 -9.77 49.89 8.45
CA SER A 697 -9.85 50.12 9.90
C SER A 697 -8.68 50.96 10.44
N LEU A 698 -7.55 51.01 9.74
CA LEU A 698 -6.34 51.75 10.13
C LEU A 698 -6.23 53.14 9.49
N GLU A 699 -6.83 53.37 8.31
CA GLU A 699 -6.80 54.70 7.67
C GLU A 699 -7.71 55.75 8.34
N LYS A 700 -8.65 55.34 9.19
CA LYS A 700 -9.54 56.26 9.94
C LYS A 700 -8.91 56.89 11.19
N ALA A 701 -7.66 56.57 11.53
CA ALA A 701 -6.94 57.11 12.68
C ALA A 701 -5.81 58.08 12.27
N LYS A 702 -6.16 59.21 11.64
CA LYS A 702 -5.24 60.34 11.38
C LYS A 702 -5.60 61.58 12.20
N LEU A 703 -4.75 61.97 13.16
CA LEU A 703 -4.52 63.36 13.57
C LEU A 703 -3.02 63.54 13.99
N PRO A 704 -2.46 64.77 13.96
CA PRO A 704 -1.11 64.95 13.41
C PRO A 704 -0.09 65.65 14.34
N GLY A 705 1.21 65.54 13.99
CA GLY A 705 2.30 66.34 14.57
C GLY A 705 3.46 66.50 13.57
N LYS A 706 3.96 67.74 13.40
CA LYS A 706 4.93 68.13 12.36
C LYS A 706 6.39 68.15 12.85
N ALA A 707 7.30 68.30 11.86
CA ALA A 707 8.68 68.83 11.95
C ALA A 707 9.81 67.84 12.29
N SER A 708 11.08 68.03 11.88
CA SER A 708 11.69 68.79 10.76
C SER A 708 13.22 68.57 10.72
N THR A 709 13.82 68.57 9.51
CA THR A 709 15.20 69.03 9.14
C THR A 709 16.51 68.37 9.66
N ALA A 710 17.44 68.20 8.69
CA ALA A 710 18.93 68.22 8.72
C ALA A 710 19.71 67.04 9.38
N ILE A 711 20.68 66.33 8.75
CA ILE A 711 21.91 66.68 7.95
C ILE A 711 23.05 67.23 8.84
N PRO A 712 24.37 66.90 8.68
CA PRO A 712 25.09 66.05 7.69
C PRO A 712 26.06 64.97 8.28
N ALA A 713 26.77 64.29 7.37
CA ALA A 713 27.87 63.33 7.59
C ALA A 713 29.16 63.90 8.23
N ALA A 714 30.02 63.01 8.72
CA ALA A 714 31.45 63.24 8.93
C ALA A 714 32.29 61.98 8.58
N LYS A 715 33.48 62.18 8.01
CA LYS A 715 34.46 61.13 7.68
C LYS A 715 35.28 60.72 8.91
N LYS A 716 35.56 59.43 9.07
CA LYS A 716 36.93 58.89 9.06
C LYS A 716 36.93 57.39 8.86
#